data_AF-A0A3N5NRS5-F1
#
_entry.id   AF-A0A3N5NRS5-F1
#
_cell.length_a   1.000
_cell.length_b   1.000
_cell.length_c   1.000
_cell.angle_alpha   90.00
_cell.angle_beta   90.00
_cell.angle_gamma   90.00
#
_symmetry.space_group_name_H-M   'P 1'
#
loop_
_entity.id
_entity.type
_entity.pdbx_description
1 polymer ?
#
loop_
_entity_poly.entity_id
_entity_poly.type
_entity_poly.pdbx_seq_one_letter_code
_entity_poly.pdbx_strand_id
1 'polypeptide(L)'
;PFVPLADRFPAAVEKAREAFAGGQMLLSYQWRNLLALGLALAGSGLVLLLARQGATIALPRLPSRVPAWKPLALLVLAADLLVFGWGFNPAAEPAWLEFKPPAVAFLQERTEEGGPWRVTTYQAEGATKTLNANIPWLHGLYDVRGYDSIIPAQYVRYMRAIEEQGELLYNRVAPIYGLEHLSSPLLDLLGVRYVATEGQIPNPDYRLVYEGEVRIYENDGVLPRAFALPRAEAVAEESLAARLAGLDPRQVVLLDAGAAGEPETQPGDWPLQPAEIVTYAANSVFVDVEMPGPGWLVLTDSYFPGWKAYRSDGLPGTQDAPPAANDEPEGETELQILRADGNFRAVYLEAGSHRVRFKYTPMSYKLGLYGSFMAGIVGLLLLLYWLWGRFYRESDDDSTVKRVAKNSLIPMGLQLLNKVIDFAFAMLMLRILAPELAGRYQFAVIFISYFDILVRFGLGTLLTREVSKDREKANRLLGTTTVLRGLLWLGSLPLMAGVILVYALFGQMTPDIVAAIAFFALGMVFSMVADGFSALFYAYEKMEYPAAIATVTALTRVSLGVLALLLGWGFVGLAGVSVVANVVSAAVLGVLLVKHCFRPRPTWERGTGRWMMGTSFPLMINHLLASVFFRIDVLFLKPMKGDIVVGYYGAAYKYVDGLLIIPQYFTQAIFPLMSRYATSARDSLLRAYVLSLRLLLIIALPVAAGTPFIARGLILVLG
;
A
#
# COMPACT_ATOMS: atom_id res chain seq x y z
N PRO A 1 -32.65 25.81 46.25
CA PRO A 1 -31.73 24.77 46.77
C PRO A 1 -30.49 24.53 45.89
N PHE A 2 -30.62 24.58 44.56
CA PHE A 2 -29.51 24.25 43.65
C PHE A 2 -28.43 25.33 43.55
N VAL A 3 -28.79 26.62 43.56
CA VAL A 3 -27.81 27.73 43.45
C VAL A 3 -26.78 27.71 44.59
N PRO A 4 -27.18 27.62 45.88
CA PRO A 4 -26.20 27.53 46.97
C PRO A 4 -25.32 26.27 46.94
N LEU A 5 -25.81 25.18 46.33
CA LEU A 5 -25.02 23.97 46.12
C LEU A 5 -24.00 24.16 45.00
N ALA A 6 -24.44 24.81 43.90
CA ALA A 6 -23.59 25.12 42.76
C ALA A 6 -22.50 26.15 43.11
N ASP A 7 -22.78 27.11 43.99
CA ASP A 7 -21.79 28.09 44.48
C ASP A 7 -20.59 27.41 45.17
N ARG A 8 -20.79 26.22 45.76
CA ARG A 8 -19.70 25.46 46.39
C ARG A 8 -18.67 24.97 45.37
N PHE A 9 -19.05 24.80 44.10
CA PHE A 9 -18.16 24.22 43.09
C PHE A 9 -17.10 25.23 42.59
N PRO A 10 -17.44 26.44 42.12
CA PRO A 10 -16.45 27.49 41.87
C PRO A 10 -15.66 27.87 43.12
N ALA A 11 -16.27 27.76 44.31
CA ALA A 11 -15.54 27.98 45.56
C ALA A 11 -14.43 26.93 45.81
N ALA A 12 -14.63 25.68 45.39
CA ALA A 12 -13.70 24.58 45.61
C ALA A 12 -12.68 24.37 44.47
N VAL A 13 -12.97 24.85 43.25
CA VAL A 13 -12.13 24.64 42.07
C VAL A 13 -11.68 25.97 41.48
N GLU A 14 -10.39 26.29 41.61
CA GLU A 14 -9.81 27.57 41.19
C GLU A 14 -10.08 27.88 39.71
N LYS A 15 -9.79 26.94 38.80
CA LYS A 15 -10.07 27.08 37.36
C LYS A 15 -11.56 27.31 37.04
N ALA A 16 -12.48 26.83 37.88
CA ALA A 16 -13.90 27.06 37.64
C ALA A 16 -14.30 28.52 37.88
N ARG A 17 -13.53 29.28 38.68
CA ARG A 17 -13.75 30.72 38.89
C ARG A 17 -13.36 31.55 37.66
N GLU A 18 -12.41 31.07 36.86
CA GLU A 18 -12.04 31.70 35.59
C GLU A 18 -13.17 31.58 34.56
N ALA A 19 -13.96 30.50 34.61
CA ALA A 19 -15.02 30.21 33.65
C ALA A 19 -16.43 30.64 34.12
N PHE A 20 -16.70 30.68 35.43
CA PHE A 20 -18.03 30.94 35.98
C PHE A 20 -17.98 31.98 37.10
N ALA A 21 -18.72 33.08 36.93
CA ALA A 21 -18.83 34.15 37.93
C ALA A 21 -19.55 33.73 39.23
N GLY A 22 -20.27 32.60 39.22
CA GLY A 22 -20.97 32.05 40.39
C GLY A 22 -21.81 30.82 40.03
N GLY A 23 -22.46 30.23 41.04
CA GLY A 23 -23.29 29.03 40.89
C GLY A 23 -24.49 29.21 39.97
N GLN A 24 -25.03 30.42 39.84
CA GLN A 24 -26.10 30.72 38.89
C GLN A 24 -25.63 30.58 37.43
N MET A 25 -24.45 31.10 37.09
CA MET A 25 -23.88 30.98 35.74
C MET A 25 -23.53 29.52 35.44
N LEU A 26 -22.96 28.80 36.42
CA LEU A 26 -22.69 27.37 36.31
C LEU A 26 -23.97 26.56 36.07
N LEU A 27 -25.03 26.80 36.83
CA LEU A 27 -26.30 26.10 36.65
C LEU A 27 -26.96 26.43 35.32
N SER A 28 -26.90 27.68 34.86
CA SER A 28 -27.41 28.07 33.55
C SER A 28 -26.75 27.24 32.43
N TYR A 29 -25.45 27.00 32.54
CA TYR A 29 -24.73 26.14 31.60
C TYR A 29 -25.12 24.65 31.76
N GLN A 30 -25.15 24.14 33.00
CA GLN A 30 -25.40 22.72 33.26
C GLN A 30 -26.86 22.27 33.08
N TRP A 31 -27.85 23.18 33.19
CA TRP A 31 -29.26 22.83 32.97
C TRP A 31 -29.53 22.33 31.55
N ARG A 32 -28.84 22.90 30.56
CA ARG A 32 -28.92 22.42 29.18
C ARG A 32 -28.38 21.00 29.05
N ASN A 33 -27.25 20.70 29.69
CA ASN A 33 -26.64 19.37 29.68
C ASN A 33 -27.53 18.33 30.39
N LEU A 34 -28.12 18.71 31.53
CA LEU A 34 -29.04 17.84 32.27
C LEU A 34 -30.35 17.59 31.50
N LEU A 35 -30.87 18.59 30.80
CA LEU A 35 -32.02 18.42 29.91
C LEU A 35 -31.68 17.45 28.77
N ALA A 36 -30.53 17.62 28.11
CA ALA A 36 -30.08 16.72 27.06
C ALA A 36 -29.95 15.27 27.56
N LEU A 37 -29.31 15.07 28.72
CA LEU A 37 -29.22 13.76 29.38
C LEU A 37 -30.60 13.18 29.68
N GLY A 38 -31.51 13.98 30.23
CA GLY A 38 -32.88 13.55 30.54
C GLY A 38 -33.65 13.11 29.31
N LEU A 39 -33.55 13.86 28.20
CA LEU A 39 -34.17 13.51 26.92
C LEU A 39 -33.57 12.24 26.31
N ALA A 40 -32.25 12.06 26.38
CA ALA A 40 -31.56 10.86 25.89
C ALA A 40 -32.01 9.61 26.68
N LEU A 41 -32.06 9.70 28.01
CA LEU A 41 -32.53 8.63 28.89
C LEU A 41 -34.01 8.29 28.62
N ALA A 42 -34.87 9.30 28.46
CA ALA A 42 -36.27 9.10 28.11
C ALA A 42 -36.43 8.42 26.75
N GLY A 43 -35.65 8.85 25.75
CA GLY A 43 -35.61 8.25 24.41
C GLY A 43 -35.16 6.78 24.44
N SER A 44 -34.09 6.47 25.17
CA SER A 44 -33.62 5.09 25.36
C SER A 44 -34.65 4.23 26.10
N GLY A 45 -35.29 4.79 27.13
CA GLY A 45 -36.38 4.12 27.84
C GLY A 45 -37.55 3.78 26.92
N LEU A 46 -37.94 4.69 26.03
CA LEU A 46 -39.00 4.46 25.04
C LEU A 46 -38.61 3.38 24.03
N VAL A 47 -37.35 3.36 23.56
CA VAL A 47 -36.83 2.30 22.69
C VAL A 47 -36.96 0.92 23.35
N LEU A 48 -36.52 0.79 24.61
CA LEU A 48 -36.59 -0.46 25.36
C LEU A 48 -38.04 -0.89 25.59
N LEU A 49 -38.94 0.05 25.89
CA LEU A 49 -40.36 -0.22 26.08
C LEU A 49 -41.02 -0.72 24.79
N LEU A 50 -40.78 -0.08 23.65
CA LEU A 50 -41.29 -0.52 22.36
C LEU A 50 -40.68 -1.86 21.90
N ALA A 51 -39.42 -2.12 22.25
CA ALA A 51 -38.76 -3.39 21.99
C ALA A 51 -39.44 -4.53 22.76
N ARG A 52 -39.78 -4.29 24.04
CA ARG A 52 -40.50 -5.26 24.87
C ARG A 52 -41.95 -5.48 24.42
N GLN A 53 -42.63 -4.43 23.98
CA GLN A 53 -44.05 -4.51 23.57
C GLN A 53 -44.26 -5.10 22.17
N GLY A 54 -43.19 -5.28 21.38
CA GLY A 54 -43.31 -5.85 20.03
C GLY A 54 -44.07 -4.96 19.04
N ALA A 55 -44.14 -3.64 19.29
CA ALA A 55 -44.83 -2.70 18.43
C ALA A 55 -44.21 -2.67 17.02
N THR A 56 -45.05 -2.66 15.97
CA THR A 56 -44.60 -2.67 14.58
C THR A 56 -45.15 -1.49 13.78
N ILE A 57 -44.36 -0.95 12.86
CA ILE A 57 -44.75 0.13 11.94
C ILE A 57 -44.74 -0.42 10.51
N ALA A 58 -45.72 0.01 9.70
CA ALA A 58 -45.75 -0.26 8.27
C ALA A 58 -45.01 0.87 7.52
N LEU A 59 -43.97 0.53 6.74
CA LEU A 59 -43.23 1.49 5.92
C LEU A 59 -43.70 1.37 4.46
N PRO A 60 -44.03 2.49 3.77
CA PRO A 60 -44.69 2.46 2.46
C PRO A 60 -43.87 1.83 1.31
N ARG A 61 -42.58 1.50 1.51
CA ARG A 61 -41.69 0.89 0.50
C ARG A 61 -41.12 -0.48 0.89
N LEU A 62 -41.50 -1.03 2.04
CA LEU A 62 -41.02 -2.33 2.52
C LEU A 62 -42.17 -3.32 2.65
N PRO A 63 -42.05 -4.55 2.09
CA PRO A 63 -43.12 -5.55 2.14
C PRO A 63 -43.35 -6.15 3.54
N SER A 64 -42.54 -5.81 4.54
CA SER A 64 -42.64 -6.33 5.91
C SER A 64 -42.79 -5.21 6.94
N ARG A 65 -43.61 -5.45 7.98
CA ARG A 65 -43.72 -4.56 9.13
C ARG A 65 -42.41 -4.58 9.92
N VAL A 66 -41.86 -3.40 10.20
CA VAL A 66 -40.59 -3.27 10.94
C VAL A 66 -40.91 -2.98 12.41
N PRO A 67 -40.22 -3.61 13.39
CA PRO A 67 -40.37 -3.25 14.79
C PRO A 67 -40.09 -1.76 15.02
N ALA A 68 -41.03 -1.06 15.66
CA ALA A 68 -41.03 0.40 15.85
C ALA A 68 -39.77 0.90 16.59
N TRP A 69 -39.23 0.07 17.47
CA TRP A 69 -38.05 0.40 18.27
C TRP A 69 -36.77 0.56 17.43
N LYS A 70 -36.65 -0.13 16.28
CA LYS A 70 -35.43 -0.08 15.45
C LYS A 70 -35.18 1.31 14.85
N PRO A 71 -36.13 1.92 14.10
CA PRO A 71 -35.93 3.28 13.60
C PRO A 71 -35.87 4.30 14.73
N LEU A 72 -36.62 4.11 15.82
CA LEU A 72 -36.53 5.01 16.98
C LEU A 72 -35.14 4.96 17.64
N ALA A 73 -34.55 3.77 17.80
CA ALA A 73 -33.21 3.61 18.36
C ALA A 73 -32.17 4.36 17.51
N LEU A 74 -32.26 4.24 16.19
CA LEU A 74 -31.40 4.98 15.27
C LEU A 74 -31.59 6.49 15.40
N LEU A 75 -32.84 6.96 15.51
CA LEU A 75 -33.14 8.38 15.69
C LEU A 75 -32.63 8.93 17.02
N VAL A 76 -32.86 8.22 18.13
CA VAL A 76 -32.37 8.62 19.46
C VAL A 76 -30.85 8.66 19.47
N LEU A 77 -30.18 7.66 18.92
CA LEU A 77 -28.72 7.61 18.81
C LEU A 77 -28.19 8.76 17.93
N ALA A 78 -28.82 9.01 16.77
CA ALA A 78 -28.43 10.09 15.88
C ALA A 78 -28.63 11.46 16.54
N ALA A 79 -29.74 11.66 17.26
CA ALA A 79 -30.03 12.90 17.96
C ALA A 79 -29.05 13.13 19.12
N ASP A 80 -28.71 12.10 19.89
CA ASP A 80 -27.72 12.17 20.96
C ASP A 80 -26.34 12.58 20.41
N LEU A 81 -25.86 11.89 19.37
CA LEU A 81 -24.61 12.21 18.70
C LEU A 81 -24.62 13.62 18.08
N LEU A 82 -25.75 14.03 17.48
CA LEU A 82 -25.90 15.37 16.89
C LEU A 82 -25.85 16.44 17.99
N VAL A 83 -26.59 16.28 19.09
CA VAL A 83 -26.62 17.24 20.21
C VAL A 83 -25.24 17.38 20.84
N PHE A 84 -24.49 16.28 20.97
CA PHE A 84 -23.11 16.30 21.42
C PHE A 84 -22.19 17.09 20.46
N GLY A 85 -22.30 16.85 19.15
CA GLY A 85 -21.44 17.48 18.15
C GLY A 85 -21.85 18.89 17.73
N TRP A 86 -23.09 19.32 18.00
CA TRP A 86 -23.64 20.57 17.48
C TRP A 86 -22.98 21.78 18.16
N GLY A 87 -22.20 22.54 17.38
CA GLY A 87 -21.43 23.68 17.88
C GLY A 87 -20.20 23.28 18.69
N PHE A 88 -19.80 21.99 18.69
CA PHE A 88 -18.53 21.55 19.28
C PHE A 88 -17.33 22.07 18.46
N ASN A 89 -17.41 21.93 17.14
CA ASN A 89 -16.44 22.56 16.24
C ASN A 89 -16.83 24.03 16.05
N PRO A 90 -15.91 24.99 16.26
CA PRO A 90 -16.17 26.39 15.98
C PRO A 90 -16.48 26.55 14.48
N ALA A 91 -17.61 27.17 14.18
CA ALA A 91 -17.93 27.61 12.82
C ALA A 91 -17.40 29.04 12.68
N ALA A 92 -16.39 29.23 11.81
CA ALA A 92 -15.91 30.54 11.40
C ALA A 92 -16.48 30.87 10.01
N GLU A 93 -16.57 32.16 9.69
CA GLU A 93 -16.92 32.59 8.33
C GLU A 93 -15.80 32.15 7.36
N PRO A 94 -16.10 31.36 6.31
CA PRO A 94 -15.08 30.90 5.36
C PRO A 94 -14.33 32.05 4.68
N ALA A 95 -14.95 33.23 4.56
CA ALA A 95 -14.36 34.44 4.00
C ALA A 95 -13.05 34.86 4.71
N TRP A 96 -12.87 34.51 5.99
CA TRP A 96 -11.62 34.80 6.70
C TRP A 96 -10.42 33.97 6.20
N LEU A 97 -10.66 32.84 5.53
CA LEU A 97 -9.61 32.05 4.90
C LEU A 97 -9.14 32.66 3.57
N GLU A 98 -9.95 33.52 2.95
CA GLU A 98 -9.62 34.22 1.71
C GLU A 98 -8.80 35.49 1.96
N PHE A 99 -8.84 36.02 3.20
CA PHE A 99 -8.06 37.19 3.55
C PHE A 99 -6.57 36.88 3.56
N LYS A 100 -5.82 37.63 2.75
CA LYS A 100 -4.36 37.55 2.66
C LYS A 100 -3.75 38.87 3.14
N PRO A 101 -3.04 38.89 4.28
CA PRO A 101 -2.38 40.09 4.78
C PRO A 101 -1.32 40.63 3.79
N PRO A 102 -1.13 41.95 3.68
CA PRO A 102 -0.08 42.55 2.84
C PRO A 102 1.33 42.01 3.14
N ALA A 103 1.69 41.78 4.40
CA ALA A 103 2.97 41.20 4.80
C ALA A 103 3.16 39.76 4.28
N VAL A 104 2.08 38.98 4.22
CA VAL A 104 2.10 37.63 3.63
C VAL A 104 2.22 37.71 2.11
N ALA A 105 1.55 38.69 1.47
CA ALA A 105 1.70 38.95 0.04
C ALA A 105 3.15 39.26 -0.33
N PHE A 106 3.78 40.15 0.42
CA PHE A 106 5.19 40.49 0.29
C PHE A 106 6.09 39.24 0.38
N LEU A 107 5.89 38.37 1.37
CA LEU A 107 6.69 37.15 1.53
C LEU A 107 6.47 36.15 0.38
N GLN A 108 5.25 36.03 -0.14
CA GLN A 108 4.96 35.14 -1.27
C GLN A 108 5.64 35.62 -2.56
N GLU A 109 5.62 36.94 -2.83
CA GLU A 109 6.35 37.52 -3.97
C GLU A 109 7.85 37.19 -3.89
N ARG A 110 8.46 37.27 -2.71
CA ARG A 110 9.87 36.87 -2.47
C ARG A 110 10.15 35.38 -2.65
N THR A 111 9.13 34.53 -2.57
CA THR A 111 9.29 33.08 -2.77
C THR A 111 9.50 32.75 -4.24
N GLU A 112 8.97 33.59 -5.14
CA GLU A 112 9.15 33.45 -6.60
C GLU A 112 10.55 33.92 -7.05
N GLU A 113 11.23 34.75 -6.25
CA GLU A 113 12.52 35.38 -6.58
C GLU A 113 13.77 34.56 -6.18
N GLY A 114 13.62 33.46 -5.45
CA GLY A 114 14.76 32.63 -5.03
C GLY A 114 14.34 31.41 -4.21
N GLY A 115 15.15 30.35 -4.31
CA GLY A 115 14.89 28.97 -3.87
C GLY A 115 14.31 28.81 -2.47
N PRO A 116 13.82 27.62 -2.08
CA PRO A 116 13.01 27.51 -0.88
C PRO A 116 13.78 28.01 0.34
N TRP A 117 13.20 28.98 1.04
CA TRP A 117 13.71 29.56 2.29
C TRP A 117 12.62 29.46 3.37
N ARG A 118 12.98 29.72 4.63
CA ARG A 118 12.06 29.64 5.77
C ARG A 118 11.85 30.99 6.44
N VAL A 119 10.73 31.10 7.16
CA VAL A 119 10.41 32.20 8.06
C VAL A 119 10.43 31.74 9.50
N THR A 120 10.63 32.69 10.41
CA THR A 120 10.27 32.58 11.82
C THR A 120 9.70 33.91 12.31
N THR A 121 9.39 33.98 13.60
CA THR A 121 8.98 35.24 14.23
C THR A 121 9.85 35.56 15.42
N TYR A 122 10.11 36.85 15.60
CA TYR A 122 10.62 37.40 16.84
C TYR A 122 9.45 37.97 17.66
N GLN A 123 9.21 37.42 18.84
CA GLN A 123 8.16 37.88 19.73
C GLN A 123 8.72 38.86 20.76
N ALA A 124 8.66 40.14 20.43
CA ALA A 124 9.00 41.20 21.37
C ALA A 124 8.07 41.19 22.59
N GLU A 125 8.55 41.71 23.72
CA GLU A 125 7.77 41.85 24.94
C GLU A 125 6.48 42.66 24.68
N GLY A 126 5.34 42.12 25.12
CA GLY A 126 4.01 42.73 24.89
C GLY A 126 3.40 42.49 23.51
N ALA A 127 4.08 41.80 22.58
CA ALA A 127 3.54 41.49 21.25
C ALA A 127 2.41 40.45 21.29
N THR A 128 1.50 40.52 20.31
CA THR A 128 0.24 39.73 20.28
C THR A 128 0.38 38.31 19.72
N LYS A 129 1.60 37.75 19.67
CA LYS A 129 1.95 36.50 18.94
C LYS A 129 1.67 36.60 17.45
N THR A 130 2.39 37.51 16.79
CA THR A 130 2.40 37.70 15.35
C THR A 130 2.57 36.37 14.61
N LEU A 131 1.76 36.13 13.57
CA LEU A 131 1.91 35.01 12.63
C LEU A 131 2.15 33.66 13.36
N ASN A 132 1.15 33.17 14.11
CA ASN A 132 1.25 31.90 14.86
C ASN A 132 1.79 30.74 14.00
N ALA A 133 2.43 29.76 14.65
CA ALA A 133 2.96 28.57 13.99
C ALA A 133 1.90 27.87 13.10
N ASN A 134 2.34 27.31 11.98
CA ASN A 134 1.55 26.72 10.88
C ASN A 134 0.72 27.72 10.04
N ILE A 135 0.46 28.96 10.48
CA ILE A 135 -0.24 29.96 9.66
C ILE A 135 0.51 30.26 8.36
N PRO A 136 1.86 30.40 8.34
CA PRO A 136 2.59 30.59 7.09
C PRO A 136 2.38 29.48 6.06
N TRP A 137 2.17 28.24 6.51
CA TRP A 137 2.00 27.07 5.64
C TRP A 137 0.72 27.15 4.81
N LEU A 138 -0.34 27.79 5.32
CA LEU A 138 -1.58 28.06 4.56
C LEU A 138 -1.29 28.87 3.29
N HIS A 139 -0.25 29.69 3.33
CA HIS A 139 0.19 30.56 2.24
C HIS A 139 1.42 30.00 1.51
N GLY A 140 1.76 28.72 1.69
CA GLY A 140 2.91 28.10 1.03
C GLY A 140 4.28 28.61 1.50
N LEU A 141 4.33 29.34 2.61
CA LEU A 141 5.57 29.82 3.22
C LEU A 141 6.07 28.77 4.22
N TYR A 142 7.36 28.41 4.17
CA TYR A 142 7.93 27.43 5.09
C TYR A 142 8.25 28.08 6.45
N ASP A 143 7.70 27.55 7.53
CA ASP A 143 7.96 28.01 8.92
C ASP A 143 8.91 27.02 9.62
N VAL A 144 9.90 27.52 10.35
CA VAL A 144 10.73 26.67 11.24
C VAL A 144 10.00 26.30 12.53
N ARG A 145 8.96 27.04 12.90
CA ARG A 145 8.09 26.67 14.01
C ARG A 145 7.06 25.63 13.54
N GLY A 146 6.28 25.10 14.47
CA GLY A 146 5.20 24.18 14.13
C GLY A 146 4.23 23.99 15.28
N TYR A 147 2.97 23.70 14.96
CA TYR A 147 1.96 23.18 15.88
C TYR A 147 1.63 21.74 15.50
N ASP A 148 2.10 20.78 16.31
CA ASP A 148 1.90 19.34 16.05
C ASP A 148 1.75 18.57 17.38
N SER A 149 0.87 17.58 17.39
CA SER A 149 0.69 16.68 18.54
C SER A 149 1.92 15.78 18.77
N ILE A 150 2.75 15.59 17.74
CA ILE A 150 3.99 14.80 17.82
C ILE A 150 5.13 15.63 17.24
N ILE A 151 5.91 16.28 18.11
CA ILE A 151 7.10 17.03 17.71
C ILE A 151 8.34 16.12 17.84
N PRO A 152 9.16 15.93 16.78
CA PRO A 152 10.36 15.12 16.86
C PRO A 152 11.32 15.63 17.94
N ALA A 153 11.71 14.76 18.88
CA ALA A 153 12.60 15.13 19.99
C ALA A 153 13.95 15.69 19.51
N GLN A 154 14.46 15.22 18.37
CA GLN A 154 15.68 15.73 17.75
C GLN A 154 15.53 17.20 17.31
N TYR A 155 14.35 17.58 16.79
CA TYR A 155 14.10 18.94 16.33
C TYR A 155 13.95 19.88 17.53
N VAL A 156 13.32 19.41 18.60
CA VAL A 156 13.27 20.13 19.88
C VAL A 156 14.67 20.36 20.43
N ARG A 157 15.57 19.37 20.39
CA ARG A 157 16.96 19.54 20.84
C ARG A 157 17.71 20.58 20.00
N TYR A 158 17.53 20.56 18.69
CA TYR A 158 18.10 21.56 17.78
C TYR A 158 17.58 22.96 18.10
N MET A 159 16.26 23.14 18.16
CA MET A 159 15.63 24.43 18.46
C MET A 159 16.01 24.95 19.86
N ARG A 160 16.21 24.07 20.85
CA ARG A 160 16.73 24.44 22.19
C ARG A 160 18.14 24.99 22.19
N ALA A 161 18.96 24.67 21.17
CA ALA A 161 20.28 25.28 21.01
C ALA A 161 20.20 26.73 20.48
N ILE A 162 19.01 27.15 20.02
CA ILE A 162 18.73 28.51 19.56
C ILE A 162 17.95 29.29 20.63
N GLU A 163 16.83 28.73 21.09
CA GLU A 163 15.87 29.40 21.97
C GLU A 163 15.19 28.38 22.88
N GLU A 164 14.87 28.77 24.11
CA GLU A 164 14.20 27.87 25.06
C GLU A 164 12.80 27.48 24.55
N GLN A 165 12.53 26.16 24.51
CA GLN A 165 11.29 25.62 23.94
C GLN A 165 10.16 25.55 24.99
N GLY A 166 9.72 26.73 25.44
CA GLY A 166 8.69 26.90 26.48
C GLY A 166 7.25 26.57 26.05
N GLU A 167 6.97 26.46 24.75
CA GLU A 167 5.61 26.21 24.24
C GLU A 167 5.28 24.74 23.95
N LEU A 168 6.16 23.78 24.28
CA LEU A 168 5.96 22.36 23.98
C LEU A 168 4.71 21.76 24.64
N LEU A 169 4.31 22.25 25.83
CA LEU A 169 3.08 21.83 26.51
C LEU A 169 1.81 22.21 25.73
N TYR A 170 1.93 23.18 24.82
CA TYR A 170 0.87 23.60 23.91
C TYR A 170 1.04 23.02 22.52
N ASN A 171 1.84 21.95 22.37
CA ASN A 171 2.14 21.30 21.10
C ASN A 171 2.81 22.24 20.09
N ARG A 172 3.65 23.18 20.55
CA ARG A 172 4.31 24.18 19.70
C ARG A 172 5.82 24.19 19.83
N VAL A 173 6.49 24.43 18.72
CA VAL A 173 7.88 24.93 18.68
C VAL A 173 7.83 26.45 18.87
N ALA A 174 8.60 26.95 19.84
CA ALA A 174 8.53 28.33 20.27
C ALA A 174 9.08 29.31 19.21
N PRO A 175 8.56 30.56 19.15
CA PRO A 175 9.21 31.65 18.42
C PRO A 175 10.51 32.08 19.11
N ILE A 176 11.24 33.02 18.49
CA ILE A 176 12.43 33.64 19.11
C ILE A 176 11.97 34.73 20.07
N TYR A 177 12.45 34.71 21.31
CA TYR A 177 12.14 35.69 22.36
C TYR A 177 13.34 36.60 22.65
N GLY A 178 14.57 36.07 22.63
CA GLY A 178 15.80 36.83 22.87
C GLY A 178 16.32 37.49 21.60
N LEU A 179 16.73 38.76 21.67
CA LEU A 179 17.37 39.45 20.53
C LEU A 179 18.74 38.84 20.19
N GLU A 180 19.46 38.39 21.21
CA GLU A 180 20.76 37.72 21.12
C GLU A 180 20.67 36.38 20.37
N HIS A 181 19.53 35.70 20.43
CA HIS A 181 19.32 34.43 19.75
C HIS A 181 19.11 34.59 18.24
N LEU A 182 18.75 35.79 17.77
CA LEU A 182 18.61 36.08 16.34
C LEU A 182 19.94 36.01 15.59
N SER A 183 21.07 36.24 16.25
CA SER A 183 22.42 36.09 15.64
C SER A 183 22.96 34.66 15.75
N SER A 184 22.13 33.67 16.11
CA SER A 184 22.56 32.27 16.13
C SER A 184 22.83 31.74 14.71
N PRO A 185 24.03 31.19 14.41
CA PRO A 185 24.32 30.57 13.12
C PRO A 185 23.40 29.39 12.78
N LEU A 186 22.75 28.80 13.79
CA LEU A 186 21.78 27.72 13.60
C LEU A 186 20.47 28.22 12.95
N LEU A 187 20.11 29.51 13.09
CA LEU A 187 19.01 30.10 12.32
C LEU A 187 19.38 30.22 10.84
N ASP A 188 20.63 30.59 10.54
CA ASP A 188 21.15 30.60 9.17
C ASP A 188 21.06 29.21 8.56
N LEU A 189 21.53 28.19 9.29
CA LEU A 189 21.50 26.78 8.87
C LEU A 189 20.08 26.24 8.67
N LEU A 190 19.07 26.74 9.41
CA LEU A 190 17.67 26.43 9.13
C LEU A 190 17.15 27.06 7.83
N GLY A 191 17.93 27.90 7.16
CA GLY A 191 17.51 28.65 5.98
C GLY A 191 16.49 29.73 6.31
N VAL A 192 16.53 30.30 7.53
CA VAL A 192 15.63 31.40 7.93
C VAL A 192 16.08 32.67 7.23
N ARG A 193 15.35 33.06 6.18
CA ARG A 193 15.61 34.28 5.41
C ARG A 193 14.84 35.48 5.95
N TYR A 194 13.64 35.27 6.47
CA TYR A 194 12.79 36.37 6.95
C TYR A 194 12.30 36.14 8.38
N VAL A 195 12.34 37.21 9.18
CA VAL A 195 11.81 37.26 10.54
C VAL A 195 10.71 38.30 10.62
N ALA A 196 9.50 37.87 10.95
CA ALA A 196 8.36 38.77 11.15
C ALA A 196 8.19 39.12 12.64
N THR A 197 7.87 40.39 12.94
CA THR A 197 7.70 40.88 14.31
C THR A 197 6.83 42.13 14.40
N GLU A 198 6.17 42.35 15.53
CA GLU A 198 5.55 43.64 15.90
C GLU A 198 6.58 44.63 16.48
N GLY A 199 7.73 44.14 16.95
CA GLY A 199 8.79 44.93 17.58
C GLY A 199 9.80 45.51 16.60
N GLN A 200 10.96 45.93 17.13
CA GLN A 200 12.14 46.28 16.36
C GLN A 200 13.26 45.28 16.62
N ILE A 201 14.06 45.01 15.60
CA ILE A 201 15.27 44.18 15.69
C ILE A 201 16.48 45.12 15.48
N PRO A 202 17.14 45.60 16.55
CA PRO A 202 18.33 46.44 16.45
C PRO A 202 19.58 45.57 16.22
N ASN A 203 19.58 44.75 15.18
CA ASN A 203 20.64 43.80 14.86
C ASN A 203 21.20 44.10 13.46
N PRO A 204 22.52 44.34 13.29
CA PRO A 204 23.12 44.64 11.99
C PRO A 204 23.06 43.48 10.99
N ASP A 205 22.89 42.23 11.45
CA ASP A 205 22.74 41.05 10.59
C ASP A 205 21.37 41.00 9.87
N TYR A 206 20.45 41.88 10.27
CA TYR A 206 19.07 41.92 9.80
C TYR A 206 18.72 43.26 9.17
N ARG A 207 18.24 43.22 7.93
CA ARG A 207 17.78 44.41 7.19
C ARG A 207 16.27 44.50 7.19
N LEU A 208 15.70 45.62 7.62
CA LEU A 208 14.26 45.88 7.49
C LEU A 208 13.89 45.97 6.00
N VAL A 209 13.00 45.08 5.54
CA VAL A 209 12.57 45.00 4.13
C VAL A 209 11.08 45.25 3.93
N TYR A 210 10.30 45.25 5.02
CA TYR A 210 8.88 45.56 5.00
C TYR A 210 8.46 46.20 6.32
N GLU A 211 7.67 47.27 6.24
CA GLU A 211 7.06 47.93 7.39
C GLU A 211 5.60 48.28 7.06
N GLY A 212 4.67 47.64 7.77
CA GLY A 212 3.23 47.80 7.59
C GLY A 212 2.48 47.40 8.86
N GLU A 213 1.56 46.45 8.77
CA GLU A 213 0.88 45.87 9.94
C GLU A 213 1.85 45.13 10.88
N VAL A 214 2.97 44.66 10.33
CA VAL A 214 4.10 44.05 11.03
C VAL A 214 5.39 44.53 10.36
N ARG A 215 6.53 44.29 10.99
CA ARG A 215 7.85 44.47 10.39
C ARG A 215 8.39 43.12 9.94
N ILE A 216 9.03 43.10 8.77
CA ILE A 216 9.77 41.93 8.30
C ILE A 216 11.22 42.33 8.05
N TYR A 217 12.12 41.57 8.65
CA TYR A 217 13.55 41.71 8.48
C TYR A 217 14.09 40.55 7.65
N GLU A 218 14.99 40.85 6.71
CA GLU A 218 15.76 39.87 5.94
C GLU A 218 17.07 39.57 6.66
N ASN A 219 17.38 38.29 6.84
CA ASN A 219 18.65 37.81 7.38
C ASN A 219 19.70 37.79 6.26
N ASP A 220 20.70 38.67 6.36
CA ASP A 220 21.78 38.74 5.37
C ASP A 220 22.76 37.55 5.48
N GLY A 221 22.73 36.83 6.61
CA GLY A 221 23.51 35.61 6.87
C GLY A 221 22.84 34.31 6.43
N VAL A 222 21.65 34.29 5.84
CA VAL A 222 20.94 33.02 5.56
C VAL A 222 21.78 31.99 4.76
N LEU A 223 21.76 30.71 5.17
CA LEU A 223 22.32 29.61 4.37
C LEU A 223 21.27 29.01 3.42
N PRO A 224 21.68 28.51 2.24
CA PRO A 224 20.77 27.78 1.35
C PRO A 224 20.24 26.51 2.03
N ARG A 225 19.03 26.08 1.69
CA ARG A 225 18.42 24.87 2.27
C ARG A 225 19.13 23.57 1.90
N ALA A 226 19.91 23.58 0.82
CA ALA A 226 20.80 22.49 0.46
C ALA A 226 22.17 23.07 0.10
N PHE A 227 23.24 22.41 0.55
CA PHE A 227 24.62 22.80 0.28
C PHE A 227 25.57 21.64 0.50
N ALA A 228 26.80 21.78 0.02
CA ALA A 228 27.87 20.83 0.24
C ALA A 228 29.05 21.41 1.02
N LEU A 229 29.69 20.56 1.83
CA LEU A 229 30.92 20.86 2.57
C LEU A 229 31.89 19.66 2.58
N PRO A 230 33.22 19.89 2.58
CA PRO A 230 34.19 18.80 2.63
C PRO A 230 34.42 18.24 4.03
N ARG A 231 34.26 19.07 5.06
CA ARG A 231 34.62 18.74 6.44
C ARG A 231 33.39 18.26 7.20
N ALA A 232 33.52 17.11 7.84
CA ALA A 232 32.56 16.63 8.81
C ALA A 232 33.26 16.16 10.09
N GLU A 233 32.57 16.30 11.22
CA GLU A 233 33.03 15.90 12.54
C GLU A 233 32.05 14.87 13.11
N ALA A 234 32.53 13.70 13.52
CA ALA A 234 31.70 12.71 14.17
C ALA A 234 31.48 13.11 15.65
N VAL A 235 30.23 13.23 16.06
CA VAL A 235 29.84 13.69 17.39
C VAL A 235 28.91 12.68 18.04
N ALA A 236 29.20 12.32 19.29
CA ALA A 236 28.32 11.47 20.10
C ALA A 236 27.08 12.27 20.56
N GLU A 237 25.94 11.61 20.71
CA GLU A 237 24.67 12.26 21.06
C GLU A 237 24.77 13.08 22.36
N GLU A 238 25.56 12.63 23.34
CA GLU A 238 25.73 13.31 24.62
C GLU A 238 26.47 14.67 24.48
N SER A 239 27.33 14.80 23.46
CA SER A 239 28.12 16.02 23.21
C SER A 239 27.49 16.95 22.17
N LEU A 240 26.45 16.48 21.47
CA LEU A 240 25.81 17.19 20.35
C LEU A 240 25.32 18.59 20.74
N ALA A 241 24.63 18.72 21.88
CA ALA A 241 24.10 20.02 22.31
C ALA A 241 25.20 21.05 22.57
N ALA A 242 26.28 20.64 23.24
CA ALA A 242 27.43 21.50 23.48
C ALA A 242 28.15 21.88 22.18
N ARG A 243 28.24 20.93 21.22
CA ARG A 243 28.90 21.18 19.94
C ARG A 243 28.08 22.09 19.01
N LEU A 244 26.75 21.98 19.04
CA LEU A 244 25.83 22.85 18.30
C LEU A 244 25.93 24.32 18.73
N ALA A 245 26.10 24.59 20.03
CA ALA A 245 26.22 25.95 20.56
C ALA A 245 27.43 26.73 20.04
N GLY A 246 28.48 26.03 19.60
CA GLY A 246 29.70 26.60 18.98
C GLY A 246 29.90 26.17 17.53
N LEU A 247 28.85 25.73 16.84
CA LEU A 247 28.94 25.30 15.45
C LEU A 247 29.03 26.51 14.51
N ASP A 248 30.04 26.49 13.62
CA ASP A 248 30.02 27.29 12.40
C ASP A 248 29.54 26.37 11.24
N PRO A 249 28.26 26.47 10.84
CA PRO A 249 27.67 25.60 9.83
C PRO A 249 28.21 25.87 8.41
N ARG A 250 29.07 26.89 8.24
CA ARG A 250 29.72 27.21 6.96
C ARG A 250 31.01 26.43 6.75
N GLN A 251 31.53 25.79 7.79
CA GLN A 251 32.84 25.16 7.77
C GLN A 251 32.81 23.67 8.03
N VAL A 252 31.88 23.18 8.85
CA VAL A 252 31.85 21.78 9.28
C VAL A 252 30.43 21.27 9.46
N VAL A 253 30.20 20.01 9.09
CA VAL A 253 28.95 19.27 9.32
C VAL A 253 29.15 18.33 10.49
N LEU A 254 28.26 18.33 11.48
CA LEU A 254 28.32 17.36 12.58
C LEU A 254 27.56 16.08 12.18
N LEU A 255 28.18 14.91 12.30
CA LEU A 255 27.56 13.62 11.95
C LEU A 255 27.47 12.72 13.18
N ASP A 256 26.45 11.86 13.25
CA ASP A 256 26.33 10.89 14.34
C ASP A 256 27.51 9.90 14.41
N ALA A 257 28.12 9.81 15.59
CA ALA A 257 29.18 8.83 15.85
C ALA A 257 28.69 7.38 15.64
N GLY A 258 29.45 6.58 14.89
CA GLY A 258 29.17 5.17 14.63
C GLY A 258 28.26 4.87 13.43
N ALA A 259 27.69 5.90 12.78
CA ALA A 259 26.90 5.74 11.56
C ALA A 259 27.73 5.90 10.27
N ALA A 260 28.82 6.67 10.32
CA ALA A 260 29.82 6.75 9.27
C ALA A 260 30.91 5.68 9.52
N GLY A 261 31.15 4.80 8.54
CA GLY A 261 32.52 4.30 8.39
C GLY A 261 33.40 5.51 8.14
N GLU A 262 34.53 5.64 8.84
CA GLU A 262 35.45 6.77 8.63
C GLU A 262 35.76 6.88 7.13
N PRO A 263 35.41 7.98 6.45
CA PRO A 263 35.92 8.20 5.11
C PRO A 263 37.44 8.27 5.22
N GLU A 264 38.15 7.32 4.60
CA GLU A 264 39.62 7.28 4.56
C GLU A 264 40.24 8.48 3.80
N THR A 265 39.42 9.42 3.31
CA THR A 265 39.83 10.56 2.50
C THR A 265 40.12 11.78 3.36
N GLN A 266 41.28 12.40 3.13
CA GLN A 266 41.63 13.68 3.74
C GLN A 266 40.54 14.71 3.38
N PRO A 267 40.04 15.50 4.36
CA PRO A 267 39.02 16.50 4.08
C PRO A 267 39.55 17.49 3.03
N GLY A 268 38.79 17.66 1.95
CA GLY A 268 39.07 18.71 0.97
C GLY A 268 39.06 20.10 1.61
N ASP A 269 39.72 21.05 0.96
CA ASP A 269 39.73 22.46 1.39
C ASP A 269 39.04 23.31 0.34
N TRP A 270 37.71 23.27 0.34
CA TRP A 270 36.85 24.06 -0.56
C TRP A 270 35.68 24.69 0.22
N PRO A 271 35.25 25.89 -0.17
CA PRO A 271 34.22 26.64 0.57
C PRO A 271 32.84 26.05 0.32
N LEU A 272 31.89 26.33 1.23
CA LEU A 272 30.48 25.93 1.10
C LEU A 272 29.96 26.14 -0.33
N GLN A 273 29.47 25.07 -0.94
CA GLN A 273 28.86 25.11 -2.27
C GLN A 273 27.34 25.02 -2.13
N PRO A 274 26.57 26.04 -2.55
CA PRO A 274 25.11 25.93 -2.61
C PRO A 274 24.68 24.78 -3.53
N ALA A 275 23.64 24.06 -3.14
CA ALA A 275 23.00 23.03 -3.94
C ALA A 275 21.57 23.47 -4.29
N GLU A 276 21.14 23.16 -5.52
CA GLU A 276 19.85 23.58 -6.04
C GLU A 276 18.78 22.52 -5.76
N ILE A 277 17.68 22.92 -5.11
CA ILE A 277 16.51 22.06 -4.94
C ILE A 277 15.62 22.22 -6.16
N VAL A 278 15.74 21.30 -7.13
CA VAL A 278 15.01 21.37 -8.41
C VAL A 278 13.54 20.96 -8.28
N THR A 279 13.25 20.04 -7.36
CA THR A 279 11.89 19.57 -7.08
C THR A 279 11.72 19.35 -5.59
N TYR A 280 10.72 19.99 -4.98
CA TYR A 280 10.42 19.86 -3.55
C TYR A 280 8.98 19.39 -3.34
N ALA A 281 8.82 18.15 -2.88
CA ALA A 281 7.53 17.56 -2.53
C ALA A 281 7.59 16.86 -1.17
N ALA A 282 6.41 16.54 -0.61
CA ALA A 282 6.29 16.02 0.75
C ALA A 282 7.07 14.71 1.00
N ASN A 283 7.15 13.83 0.00
CA ASN A 283 7.80 12.51 0.09
C ASN A 283 8.97 12.35 -0.89
N SER A 284 9.32 13.38 -1.65
CA SER A 284 10.38 13.33 -2.66
C SER A 284 11.03 14.70 -2.81
N VAL A 285 12.36 14.76 -2.74
CA VAL A 285 13.14 15.98 -2.95
C VAL A 285 14.30 15.66 -3.88
N PHE A 286 14.44 16.42 -4.96
CA PHE A 286 15.56 16.32 -5.88
C PHE A 286 16.49 17.50 -5.67
N VAL A 287 17.78 17.20 -5.54
CA VAL A 287 18.83 18.18 -5.28
C VAL A 287 19.96 18.00 -6.28
N ASP A 288 20.32 19.07 -6.98
CA ASP A 288 21.46 19.13 -7.88
C ASP A 288 22.62 19.84 -7.19
N VAL A 289 23.81 19.26 -7.30
CA VAL A 289 25.01 19.81 -6.68
C VAL A 289 26.24 19.56 -7.53
N GLU A 290 27.08 20.59 -7.65
CA GLU A 290 28.43 20.49 -8.20
C GLU A 290 29.40 20.32 -7.02
N MET A 291 30.08 19.17 -6.95
CA MET A 291 31.04 18.86 -5.88
C MET A 291 32.48 19.16 -6.34
N PRO A 292 33.18 20.17 -5.79
CA PRO A 292 34.58 20.48 -6.16
C PRO A 292 35.56 19.36 -5.76
N GLY A 293 35.19 18.59 -4.74
CA GLY A 293 35.92 17.45 -4.24
C GLY A 293 34.97 16.54 -3.45
N PRO A 294 35.45 15.40 -2.94
CA PRO A 294 34.64 14.53 -2.09
C PRO A 294 34.16 15.26 -0.84
N GLY A 295 32.92 15.01 -0.42
CA GLY A 295 32.33 15.68 0.73
C GLY A 295 30.87 15.32 0.97
N TRP A 296 30.18 16.17 1.72
CA TRP A 296 28.84 15.93 2.24
C TRP A 296 27.85 16.90 1.63
N LEU A 297 26.83 16.38 0.94
CA LEU A 297 25.64 17.14 0.59
C LEU A 297 24.69 17.11 1.79
N VAL A 298 24.37 18.28 2.33
CA VAL A 298 23.42 18.50 3.42
C VAL A 298 22.12 19.06 2.87
N LEU A 299 21.01 18.41 3.18
CA LEU A 299 19.66 18.91 2.99
C LEU A 299 19.08 19.24 4.36
N THR A 300 18.77 20.52 4.60
CA THR A 300 18.28 21.06 5.89
C THR A 300 16.83 20.68 6.21
N ASP A 301 16.38 19.51 5.77
CA ASP A 301 15.12 18.88 6.15
C ASP A 301 15.35 17.87 7.27
N SER A 302 14.42 17.81 8.22
CA SER A 302 14.54 16.86 9.33
C SER A 302 14.70 15.42 8.86
N TYR A 303 15.77 14.77 9.32
CA TYR A 303 16.01 13.35 9.22
C TYR A 303 14.92 12.58 9.96
N PHE A 304 14.47 11.48 9.37
CA PHE A 304 13.57 10.55 10.03
C PHE A 304 13.77 9.14 9.45
N PRO A 305 13.69 8.07 10.25
CA PRO A 305 13.78 6.70 9.73
C PRO A 305 12.75 6.46 8.61
N GLY A 306 13.21 6.02 7.44
CA GLY A 306 12.36 5.77 6.27
C GLY A 306 12.66 6.66 5.07
N TRP A 307 13.43 7.74 5.25
CA TRP A 307 14.05 8.42 4.12
C TRP A 307 15.14 7.55 3.51
N LYS A 308 15.20 7.54 2.18
CA LYS A 308 16.26 6.93 1.38
C LYS A 308 16.81 7.96 0.40
N ALA A 309 18.08 7.87 0.04
CA ALA A 309 18.70 8.73 -0.94
C ALA A 309 19.20 7.89 -2.11
N TYR A 310 19.09 8.44 -3.31
CA TYR A 310 19.48 7.80 -4.55
C TYR A 310 20.26 8.80 -5.39
N ARG A 311 21.38 8.38 -5.97
CA ARG A 311 22.18 9.17 -6.90
C ARG A 311 21.90 8.69 -8.31
N SER A 312 21.53 9.60 -9.21
CA SER A 312 21.45 9.31 -10.64
C SER A 312 22.85 9.32 -11.27
N ASP A 313 23.12 8.41 -12.19
CA ASP A 313 24.39 8.39 -12.93
C ASP A 313 24.37 9.48 -14.03
N GLY A 314 25.00 10.62 -13.73
CA GLY A 314 25.12 11.79 -14.62
C GLY A 314 24.06 12.86 -14.37
N LEU A 315 24.45 14.14 -14.45
CA LEU A 315 23.49 15.25 -14.51
C LEU A 315 22.76 15.22 -15.86
N PRO A 316 21.42 15.32 -15.87
CA PRO A 316 20.67 15.68 -17.06
C PRO A 316 21.20 17.01 -17.60
N GLY A 317 21.20 17.20 -18.93
CA GLY A 317 21.67 18.46 -19.51
C GLY A 317 20.83 19.61 -18.98
N THR A 318 21.36 20.83 -18.95
CA THR A 318 20.66 22.05 -18.50
C THR A 318 19.40 22.40 -19.30
N GLN A 319 19.05 21.59 -20.31
CA GLN A 319 17.82 21.68 -21.12
C GLN A 319 16.73 20.68 -20.71
N ASP A 320 17.02 19.74 -19.81
CA ASP A 320 16.05 18.75 -19.34
C ASP A 320 15.08 19.36 -18.32
N ALA A 321 13.79 19.05 -18.47
CA ALA A 321 12.77 19.53 -17.54
C ALA A 321 13.04 19.02 -16.11
N PRO A 322 12.65 19.79 -15.07
CA PRO A 322 12.76 19.33 -13.69
C PRO A 322 12.00 18.01 -13.50
N PRO A 323 12.58 17.04 -12.78
CA PRO A 323 11.92 15.76 -12.54
C PRO A 323 10.63 15.98 -11.76
N ALA A 324 9.55 15.31 -12.15
CA ALA A 324 8.32 15.36 -11.38
C ALA A 324 8.52 14.69 -10.00
N ALA A 325 7.69 15.08 -9.02
CA ALA A 325 7.81 14.58 -7.65
C ALA A 325 7.76 13.04 -7.53
N ASN A 326 7.08 12.37 -8.45
CA ASN A 326 6.91 10.92 -8.49
C ASN A 326 7.86 10.21 -9.46
N ASP A 327 8.82 10.93 -10.05
CA ASP A 327 9.78 10.33 -10.97
C ASP A 327 10.76 9.42 -10.21
N GLU A 328 11.01 8.25 -10.80
CA GLU A 328 11.98 7.27 -10.31
C GLU A 328 12.94 6.95 -11.46
N PRO A 329 14.02 7.73 -11.61
CA PRO A 329 15.01 7.54 -12.67
C PRO A 329 15.59 6.11 -12.64
N GLU A 330 15.79 5.54 -13.82
CA GLU A 330 16.46 4.25 -13.96
C GLU A 330 17.97 4.38 -13.70
N GLY A 331 18.60 3.32 -13.20
CA GLY A 331 20.06 3.28 -12.99
C GLY A 331 20.57 4.05 -11.77
N GLU A 332 19.71 4.38 -10.81
CA GLU A 332 20.17 5.07 -9.59
C GLU A 332 20.90 4.14 -8.60
N THR A 333 21.89 4.70 -7.92
CA THR A 333 22.62 4.03 -6.83
C THR A 333 22.08 4.51 -5.48
N GLU A 334 21.68 3.59 -4.59
CA GLU A 334 21.23 3.92 -3.22
C GLU A 334 22.41 4.43 -2.39
N LEU A 335 22.23 5.59 -1.75
CA LEU A 335 23.17 6.22 -0.84
C LEU A 335 22.72 6.07 0.61
N GLN A 336 23.68 5.94 1.52
CA GLN A 336 23.39 5.99 2.96
C GLN A 336 23.12 7.43 3.40
N ILE A 337 21.95 7.66 3.99
CA ILE A 337 21.64 8.93 4.66
C ILE A 337 22.19 8.88 6.08
N LEU A 338 22.99 9.87 6.44
CA LEU A 338 23.40 10.15 7.81
C LEU A 338 22.62 11.34 8.37
N ARG A 339 22.44 11.36 9.69
CA ARG A 339 21.87 12.51 10.37
C ARG A 339 22.98 13.55 10.58
N ALA A 340 22.74 14.76 10.07
CA ALA A 340 23.63 15.90 10.15
C ALA A 340 23.13 16.93 11.15
N ASP A 341 24.04 17.55 11.90
CA ASP A 341 23.79 18.65 12.84
C ASP A 341 22.64 18.34 13.82
N GLY A 342 22.53 17.06 14.21
CA GLY A 342 21.51 16.57 15.12
C GLY A 342 20.09 16.46 14.57
N ASN A 343 19.81 16.97 13.37
CA ASN A 343 18.46 17.02 12.83
C ASN A 343 18.34 16.80 11.32
N PHE A 344 19.31 17.17 10.50
CA PHE A 344 19.20 17.22 9.04
C PHE A 344 19.68 15.95 8.35
N ARG A 345 19.53 15.88 7.02
CA ARG A 345 19.94 14.73 6.20
C ARG A 345 21.25 15.07 5.48
N ALA A 346 22.22 14.18 5.55
CA ALA A 346 23.44 14.27 4.76
C ALA A 346 23.72 12.99 3.99
N VAL A 347 24.33 13.12 2.82
CA VAL A 347 24.86 12.02 2.02
C VAL A 347 26.28 12.35 1.57
N TYR A 348 27.12 11.32 1.50
CA TYR A 348 28.47 11.46 0.99
C TYR A 348 28.48 11.34 -0.53
N LEU A 349 29.20 12.24 -1.21
CA LEU A 349 29.36 12.27 -2.65
C LEU A 349 30.83 12.46 -3.01
N GLU A 350 31.23 11.83 -4.11
CA GLU A 350 32.54 12.06 -4.74
C GLU A 350 32.55 13.39 -5.52
N ALA A 351 33.73 13.81 -5.99
CA ALA A 351 33.84 14.98 -6.86
C ALA A 351 33.01 14.83 -8.15
N GLY A 352 32.56 15.97 -8.70
CA GLY A 352 31.75 16.03 -9.93
C GLY A 352 30.32 16.47 -9.67
N SER A 353 29.51 16.48 -10.73
CA SER A 353 28.15 16.96 -10.66
C SER A 353 27.16 15.81 -10.43
N HIS A 354 26.27 15.97 -9.45
CA HIS A 354 25.37 14.92 -8.98
C HIS A 354 23.93 15.42 -8.87
N ARG A 355 22.99 14.54 -9.21
CA ARG A 355 21.57 14.67 -8.83
C ARG A 355 21.26 13.64 -7.77
N VAL A 356 20.78 14.10 -6.61
CA VAL A 356 20.39 13.27 -5.48
C VAL A 356 18.90 13.38 -5.23
N ARG A 357 18.24 12.22 -5.23
CA ARG A 357 16.81 12.08 -4.94
C ARG A 357 16.62 11.52 -3.54
N PHE A 358 16.07 12.33 -2.64
CA PHE A 358 15.61 11.89 -1.33
C PHE A 358 14.15 11.44 -1.42
N LYS A 359 13.83 10.20 -1.03
CA LYS A 359 12.47 9.66 -1.05
C LYS A 359 12.07 9.09 0.30
N TYR A 360 10.90 9.47 0.79
CA TYR A 360 10.33 8.95 2.02
C TYR A 360 9.50 7.70 1.75
N THR A 361 9.96 6.55 2.26
CA THR A 361 9.34 5.24 2.07
C THR A 361 9.39 4.39 3.35
N PRO A 362 8.78 4.86 4.46
CA PRO A 362 8.96 4.26 5.78
C PRO A 362 8.36 2.85 5.86
N MET A 363 9.06 1.97 6.57
CA MET A 363 8.59 0.60 6.81
C MET A 363 7.30 0.55 7.62
N SER A 364 7.07 1.52 8.52
CA SER A 364 5.83 1.61 9.29
C SER A 364 4.61 1.75 8.39
N TYR A 365 4.68 2.59 7.34
CA TYR A 365 3.60 2.73 6.37
C TYR A 365 3.37 1.44 5.57
N LYS A 366 4.45 0.81 5.10
CA LYS A 366 4.38 -0.45 4.35
C LYS A 366 3.78 -1.60 5.19
N LEU A 367 4.20 -1.72 6.45
CA LEU A 367 3.67 -2.71 7.40
C LEU A 367 2.23 -2.40 7.80
N GLY A 368 1.87 -1.13 7.98
CA GLY A 368 0.50 -0.70 8.26
C GLY A 368 -0.45 -0.99 7.10
N LEU A 369 -0.01 -0.75 5.86
CA LEU A 369 -0.74 -1.12 4.65
C LEU A 369 -0.94 -2.63 4.56
N TYR A 370 0.10 -3.42 4.80
CA TYR A 370 0.01 -4.88 4.82
C TYR A 370 -0.92 -5.40 5.92
N GLY A 371 -0.77 -4.90 7.15
CA GLY A 371 -1.62 -5.29 8.28
C GLY A 371 -3.09 -4.98 8.02
N SER A 372 -3.38 -3.80 7.47
CA SER A 372 -4.75 -3.39 7.10
C SER A 372 -5.33 -4.26 6.00
N PHE A 373 -4.54 -4.56 4.96
CA PHE A 373 -4.93 -5.45 3.87
C PHE A 373 -5.23 -6.87 4.39
N MET A 374 -4.34 -7.42 5.23
CA MET A 374 -4.52 -8.73 5.85
C MET A 374 -5.73 -8.77 6.77
N ALA A 375 -5.95 -7.75 7.58
CA ALA A 375 -7.14 -7.63 8.42
C ALA A 375 -8.42 -7.59 7.59
N GLY A 376 -8.43 -6.86 6.47
CA GLY A 376 -9.54 -6.82 5.53
C GLY A 376 -9.85 -8.19 4.92
N ILE A 377 -8.82 -8.93 4.49
CA ILE A 377 -8.97 -10.30 3.99
C ILE A 377 -9.53 -11.23 5.07
N VAL A 378 -8.95 -11.22 6.27
CA VAL A 378 -9.41 -12.06 7.37
C VAL A 378 -10.86 -11.72 7.74
N GLY A 379 -11.20 -10.44 7.82
CA GLY A 379 -12.57 -9.98 8.05
C GLY A 379 -13.54 -10.48 6.97
N LEU A 380 -13.15 -10.44 5.70
CA LEU A 380 -13.94 -10.97 4.60
C LEU A 380 -14.13 -12.49 4.71
N LEU A 381 -13.10 -13.24 5.06
CA LEU A 381 -13.20 -14.68 5.26
C LEU A 381 -14.08 -15.05 6.45
N LEU A 382 -13.95 -14.33 7.56
CA LEU A 382 -14.81 -14.50 8.74
C LEU A 382 -16.25 -14.16 8.42
N LEU A 383 -16.50 -13.10 7.64
CA LEU A 383 -17.83 -12.75 7.14
C LEU A 383 -18.38 -13.87 6.25
N LEU A 384 -17.59 -14.41 5.33
CA LEU A 384 -18.01 -15.52 4.47
C LEU A 384 -18.27 -16.79 5.27
N TYR A 385 -17.45 -17.10 6.28
CA TYR A 385 -17.66 -18.21 7.20
C TYR A 385 -18.93 -18.02 8.05
N TRP A 386 -19.19 -16.80 8.52
CA TRP A 386 -20.40 -16.47 9.24
C TRP A 386 -21.65 -16.57 8.34
N LEU A 387 -21.59 -15.99 7.13
CA LEU A 387 -22.65 -16.11 6.12
C LEU A 387 -22.89 -17.58 5.78
N TRP A 388 -21.82 -18.37 5.69
CA TRP A 388 -21.90 -19.81 5.56
C TRP A 388 -22.70 -20.41 6.71
N GLY A 389 -22.29 -20.27 7.97
CA GLY A 389 -23.05 -20.82 9.11
C GLY A 389 -24.50 -20.32 9.20
N ARG A 390 -24.78 -19.11 8.70
CA ARG A 390 -26.11 -18.47 8.73
C ARG A 390 -27.07 -19.00 7.67
N PHE A 391 -26.57 -19.29 6.47
CA PHE A 391 -27.37 -19.69 5.29
C PHE A 391 -27.17 -21.16 4.89
N TYR A 392 -26.09 -21.78 5.34
CA TYR A 392 -25.74 -23.18 5.12
C TYR A 392 -26.12 -24.02 6.34
N ARG A 393 -27.27 -24.68 6.26
CA ARG A 393 -27.61 -25.83 7.08
C ARG A 393 -27.67 -27.05 6.16
N GLU A 394 -26.90 -28.08 6.48
CA GLU A 394 -27.10 -29.42 5.93
C GLU A 394 -28.42 -29.96 6.45
N SER A 395 -29.32 -30.31 5.54
CA SER A 395 -30.47 -31.14 5.82
C SER A 395 -30.48 -32.27 4.80
N ASP A 396 -30.55 -33.50 5.28
CA ASP A 396 -30.59 -34.70 4.43
C ASP A 396 -31.81 -34.71 3.46
N ASP A 397 -32.81 -33.85 3.71
CA ASP A 397 -34.01 -33.64 2.88
C ASP A 397 -33.85 -32.59 1.74
N ASP A 398 -32.63 -32.12 1.45
CA ASP A 398 -32.44 -31.14 0.37
C ASP A 398 -32.73 -31.73 -1.02
N SER A 399 -33.63 -31.09 -1.79
CA SER A 399 -33.99 -31.51 -3.14
C SER A 399 -32.77 -31.60 -4.07
N THR A 400 -32.80 -32.52 -5.05
CA THR A 400 -31.70 -32.71 -6.04
C THR A 400 -31.28 -31.41 -6.71
N VAL A 401 -32.23 -30.52 -6.98
CA VAL A 401 -31.99 -29.18 -7.55
C VAL A 401 -31.19 -28.30 -6.58
N LYS A 402 -31.55 -28.30 -5.29
CA LYS A 402 -30.85 -27.54 -4.25
C LYS A 402 -29.43 -28.07 -4.01
N ARG A 403 -29.23 -29.39 -4.07
CA ARG A 403 -27.89 -30.02 -3.97
C ARG A 403 -26.99 -29.67 -5.18
N VAL A 404 -27.51 -29.76 -6.40
CA VAL A 404 -26.76 -29.37 -7.62
C VAL A 404 -26.42 -27.88 -7.64
N ALA A 405 -27.36 -27.01 -7.25
CA ALA A 405 -27.12 -25.58 -7.15
C ALA A 405 -26.05 -25.25 -6.09
N LYS A 406 -26.09 -25.87 -4.91
CA LYS A 406 -25.06 -25.72 -3.87
C LYS A 406 -23.68 -26.17 -4.36
N ASN A 407 -23.59 -27.35 -4.97
CA ASN A 407 -22.32 -27.92 -5.45
C ASN A 407 -21.69 -27.11 -6.60
N SER A 408 -22.46 -26.22 -7.24
CA SER A 408 -21.99 -25.33 -8.31
C SER A 408 -21.68 -23.92 -7.79
N LEU A 409 -22.61 -23.30 -7.06
CA LEU A 409 -22.51 -21.89 -6.63
C LEU A 409 -21.40 -21.65 -5.60
N ILE A 410 -21.12 -22.63 -4.73
CA ILE A 410 -20.11 -22.48 -3.67
C ILE A 410 -18.70 -22.40 -4.27
N PRO A 411 -18.25 -23.36 -5.11
CA PRO A 411 -16.97 -23.24 -5.80
C PRO A 411 -16.86 -21.97 -6.66
N MET A 412 -17.96 -21.54 -7.30
CA MET A 412 -17.98 -20.29 -8.09
C MET A 412 -17.70 -19.07 -7.21
N GLY A 413 -18.37 -18.96 -6.06
CA GLY A 413 -18.16 -17.86 -5.11
C GLY A 413 -16.73 -17.82 -4.55
N LEU A 414 -16.18 -18.98 -4.17
CA LEU A 414 -14.80 -19.09 -3.67
C LEU A 414 -13.76 -18.75 -4.73
N GLN A 415 -13.96 -19.17 -5.98
CA GLN A 415 -13.06 -18.82 -7.06
C GLN A 415 -13.16 -17.34 -7.45
N LEU A 416 -14.34 -16.72 -7.39
CA LEU A 416 -14.47 -15.27 -7.57
C LEU A 416 -13.72 -14.50 -6.48
N LEU A 417 -13.85 -14.93 -5.23
CA LEU A 417 -13.06 -14.40 -4.11
C LEU A 417 -11.55 -14.53 -4.40
N ASN A 418 -11.09 -15.70 -4.86
CA ASN A 418 -9.69 -15.93 -5.17
C ASN A 418 -9.19 -14.98 -6.27
N LYS A 419 -9.99 -14.68 -7.29
CA LYS A 419 -9.64 -13.69 -8.31
C LYS A 419 -9.52 -12.28 -7.75
N VAL A 420 -10.40 -11.88 -6.82
CA VAL A 420 -10.30 -10.58 -6.14
C VAL A 420 -9.01 -10.50 -5.32
N ILE A 421 -8.70 -11.56 -4.56
CA ILE A 421 -7.46 -11.68 -3.77
C ILE A 421 -6.23 -11.60 -4.68
N ASP A 422 -6.21 -12.37 -5.77
CA ASP A 422 -5.10 -12.40 -6.73
C ASP A 422 -4.93 -11.05 -7.44
N PHE A 423 -6.02 -10.35 -7.77
CA PHE A 423 -5.98 -9.03 -8.39
C PHE A 423 -5.45 -7.96 -7.43
N ALA A 424 -5.92 -7.96 -6.18
CA ALA A 424 -5.43 -7.05 -5.15
C ALA A 424 -3.93 -7.29 -4.85
N PHE A 425 -3.52 -8.56 -4.82
CA PHE A 425 -2.11 -8.91 -4.70
C PHE A 425 -1.30 -8.46 -5.92
N ALA A 426 -1.82 -8.63 -7.14
CA ALA A 426 -1.15 -8.18 -8.36
C ALA A 426 -0.90 -6.66 -8.35
N MET A 427 -1.87 -5.86 -7.89
CA MET A 427 -1.72 -4.41 -7.73
C MET A 427 -0.56 -4.05 -6.79
N LEU A 428 -0.51 -4.71 -5.62
CA LEU A 428 0.57 -4.46 -4.67
C LEU A 428 1.93 -4.94 -5.20
N MET A 429 1.95 -6.12 -5.82
CA MET A 429 3.14 -6.71 -6.42
C MET A 429 3.73 -5.81 -7.50
N LEU A 430 2.91 -5.28 -8.41
CA LEU A 430 3.36 -4.41 -9.50
C LEU A 430 3.94 -3.09 -8.99
N ARG A 431 3.31 -2.48 -7.96
CA ARG A 431 3.84 -1.26 -7.33
C ARG A 431 5.17 -1.46 -6.62
N ILE A 432 5.39 -2.63 -6.02
CA ILE A 432 6.64 -2.91 -5.30
C ILE A 432 7.75 -3.32 -6.26
N LEU A 433 7.45 -4.17 -7.24
CA LEU A 433 8.46 -4.71 -8.16
C LEU A 433 8.85 -3.73 -9.27
N ALA A 434 8.00 -2.75 -9.59
CA ALA A 434 8.13 -1.90 -10.77
C ALA A 434 8.13 -2.73 -12.10
N PRO A 435 8.08 -2.09 -13.28
CA PRO A 435 7.90 -2.80 -14.55
C PRO A 435 8.98 -3.83 -14.86
N GLU A 436 10.24 -3.54 -14.52
CA GLU A 436 11.36 -4.42 -14.86
C GLU A 436 11.31 -5.76 -14.09
N LEU A 437 11.29 -5.72 -12.75
CA LEU A 437 11.26 -6.97 -11.96
C LEU A 437 9.93 -7.70 -12.13
N ALA A 438 8.83 -6.97 -12.37
CA ALA A 438 7.56 -7.58 -12.74
C ALA A 438 7.64 -8.32 -14.08
N GLY A 439 8.37 -7.77 -15.06
CA GLY A 439 8.66 -8.42 -16.34
C GLY A 439 9.43 -9.71 -16.20
N ARG A 440 10.51 -9.70 -15.39
CA ARG A 440 11.31 -10.89 -15.05
C ARG A 440 10.45 -11.98 -14.41
N TYR A 441 9.60 -11.60 -13.45
CA TYR A 441 8.65 -12.50 -12.80
C TYR A 441 7.64 -13.08 -13.79
N GLN A 442 7.01 -12.24 -14.61
CA GLN A 442 6.01 -12.64 -15.59
C GLN A 442 6.59 -13.61 -16.61
N PHE A 443 7.82 -13.36 -17.08
CA PHE A 443 8.55 -14.28 -17.95
C PHE A 443 8.76 -15.63 -17.26
N ALA A 444 9.28 -15.66 -16.02
CA ALA A 444 9.50 -16.92 -15.29
C ALA A 444 8.20 -17.72 -15.09
N VAL A 445 7.08 -17.05 -14.78
CA VAL A 445 5.76 -17.68 -14.63
C VAL A 445 5.28 -18.27 -15.95
N ILE A 446 5.37 -17.52 -17.05
CA ILE A 446 4.93 -17.99 -18.37
C ILE A 446 5.81 -19.14 -18.85
N PHE A 447 7.13 -19.01 -18.69
CA PHE A 447 8.09 -20.05 -19.00
C PHE A 447 7.70 -21.38 -18.32
N ILE A 448 7.48 -21.36 -17.01
CA ILE A 448 7.07 -22.55 -16.26
C ILE A 448 5.68 -23.07 -16.67
N SER A 449 4.75 -22.19 -17.01
CA SER A 449 3.40 -22.62 -17.38
C SER A 449 3.38 -23.57 -18.58
N TYR A 450 4.29 -23.41 -19.55
CA TYR A 450 4.43 -24.34 -20.66
C TYR A 450 4.90 -25.73 -20.21
N PHE A 451 5.87 -25.78 -19.30
CA PHE A 451 6.34 -27.05 -18.75
C PHE A 451 5.32 -27.70 -17.83
N ASP A 452 4.54 -26.93 -17.05
CA ASP A 452 3.45 -27.46 -16.24
C ASP A 452 2.36 -28.12 -17.10
N ILE A 453 2.05 -27.59 -18.28
CA ILE A 453 1.13 -28.23 -19.25
C ILE A 453 1.69 -29.58 -19.72
N LEU A 454 2.98 -29.64 -20.06
CA LEU A 454 3.65 -30.87 -20.47
C LEU A 454 3.67 -31.91 -19.35
N VAL A 455 3.95 -31.50 -18.11
CA VAL A 455 3.97 -32.39 -16.95
C VAL A 455 2.57 -32.91 -16.63
N ARG A 456 1.54 -32.05 -16.65
CA ARG A 456 0.15 -32.44 -16.35
C ARG A 456 -0.47 -33.34 -17.41
N PHE A 457 -0.08 -33.17 -18.67
CA PHE A 457 -0.39 -34.01 -19.85
C PHE A 457 -1.89 -34.32 -20.04
N GLY A 458 -2.80 -33.48 -19.53
CA GLY A 458 -4.25 -33.75 -19.56
C GLY A 458 -4.71 -34.94 -18.69
N LEU A 459 -3.81 -35.54 -17.90
CA LEU A 459 -4.09 -36.74 -17.11
C LEU A 459 -5.12 -36.51 -16.00
N GLY A 460 -5.24 -35.28 -15.48
CA GLY A 460 -6.23 -34.93 -14.46
C GLY A 460 -7.68 -35.03 -14.96
N THR A 461 -7.92 -34.60 -16.19
CA THR A 461 -9.24 -34.71 -16.85
C THR A 461 -9.60 -36.17 -17.11
N LEU A 462 -8.63 -36.97 -17.59
CA LEU A 462 -8.81 -38.41 -17.78
C LEU A 462 -9.07 -39.11 -16.43
N LEU A 463 -8.29 -38.80 -15.40
CA LEU A 463 -8.44 -39.33 -14.05
C LEU A 463 -9.85 -39.05 -13.51
N THR A 464 -10.32 -37.81 -13.63
CA THR A 464 -11.67 -37.41 -13.20
C THR A 464 -12.74 -38.25 -13.92
N ARG A 465 -12.64 -38.35 -15.25
CA ARG A 465 -13.60 -39.07 -16.10
C ARG A 465 -13.68 -40.56 -15.75
N GLU A 466 -12.54 -41.23 -15.61
CA GLU A 466 -12.50 -42.69 -15.43
C GLU A 466 -12.84 -43.11 -14.00
N VAL A 467 -12.42 -42.33 -13.00
CA VAL A 467 -12.81 -42.59 -11.60
C VAL A 467 -14.29 -42.30 -11.34
N SER A 468 -14.88 -41.34 -12.08
CA SER A 468 -16.32 -41.10 -12.01
C SER A 468 -17.14 -42.29 -12.53
N LYS A 469 -16.61 -43.05 -13.51
CA LYS A 469 -17.25 -44.26 -14.03
C LYS A 469 -17.08 -45.45 -13.09
N ASP A 470 -15.89 -45.61 -12.51
CA ASP A 470 -15.54 -46.75 -11.67
C ASP A 470 -14.58 -46.30 -10.56
N ARG A 471 -15.14 -46.16 -9.36
CA ARG A 471 -14.42 -45.65 -8.18
C ARG A 471 -13.38 -46.64 -7.64
N GLU A 472 -13.48 -47.94 -7.94
CA GLU A 472 -12.53 -48.95 -7.46
C GLU A 472 -11.15 -48.78 -8.10
N LYS A 473 -11.11 -48.23 -9.31
CA LYS A 473 -9.85 -47.96 -10.04
C LYS A 473 -9.11 -46.72 -9.54
N ALA A 474 -9.66 -45.96 -8.58
CA ALA A 474 -9.11 -44.68 -8.14
C ALA A 474 -7.65 -44.75 -7.67
N ASN A 475 -7.32 -45.74 -6.82
CA ASN A 475 -5.95 -45.94 -6.34
C ASN A 475 -4.98 -46.20 -7.51
N ARG A 476 -5.35 -47.12 -8.40
CA ARG A 476 -4.54 -47.52 -9.55
C ARG A 476 -4.26 -46.35 -10.51
N LEU A 477 -5.31 -45.59 -10.84
CA LEU A 477 -5.22 -44.47 -11.75
C LEU A 477 -4.48 -43.28 -11.12
N LEU A 478 -4.69 -42.99 -9.84
CA LEU A 478 -3.95 -41.94 -9.12
C LEU A 478 -2.45 -42.26 -9.04
N GLY A 479 -2.10 -43.49 -8.65
CA GLY A 479 -0.71 -43.93 -8.57
C GLY A 479 0.00 -43.85 -9.92
N THR A 480 -0.65 -44.35 -10.98
CA THR A 480 -0.11 -44.28 -12.35
C THR A 480 0.03 -42.85 -12.84
N THR A 481 -0.96 -41.98 -12.56
CA THR A 481 -0.90 -40.54 -12.90
C THR A 481 0.27 -39.85 -12.21
N THR A 482 0.46 -40.10 -10.91
CA THR A 482 1.52 -39.47 -10.13
C THR A 482 2.91 -39.88 -10.64
N VAL A 483 3.09 -41.16 -10.95
CA VAL A 483 4.36 -41.66 -11.53
C VAL A 483 4.60 -41.11 -12.93
N LEU A 484 3.59 -41.11 -13.81
CA LEU A 484 3.72 -40.53 -15.16
C LEU A 484 4.12 -39.05 -15.09
N ARG A 485 3.45 -38.26 -14.25
CA ARG A 485 3.77 -36.83 -14.07
C ARG A 485 5.17 -36.63 -13.51
N GLY A 486 5.59 -37.47 -12.55
CA GLY A 486 6.97 -37.45 -12.04
C GLY A 486 8.02 -37.75 -13.12
N LEU A 487 7.77 -38.72 -14.00
CA LEU A 487 8.65 -39.03 -15.13
C LEU A 487 8.67 -37.90 -16.16
N LEU A 488 7.51 -37.31 -16.48
CA LEU A 488 7.43 -36.16 -17.38
C LEU A 488 8.12 -34.94 -16.80
N TRP A 489 8.01 -34.72 -15.48
CA TRP A 489 8.73 -33.67 -14.77
C TRP A 489 10.23 -33.86 -14.84
N LEU A 490 10.75 -35.05 -14.51
CA LEU A 490 12.18 -35.37 -14.63
C LEU A 490 12.67 -35.21 -16.08
N GLY A 491 11.88 -35.66 -17.06
CA GLY A 491 12.20 -35.49 -18.48
C GLY A 491 12.14 -34.03 -18.96
N SER A 492 11.35 -33.19 -18.29
CA SER A 492 11.26 -31.76 -18.61
C SER A 492 12.45 -30.95 -18.10
N LEU A 493 13.13 -31.37 -17.03
CA LEU A 493 14.29 -30.65 -16.47
C LEU A 493 15.44 -30.42 -17.47
N PRO A 494 15.95 -31.42 -18.22
CA PRO A 494 16.98 -31.17 -19.22
C PRO A 494 16.47 -30.31 -20.38
N LEU A 495 15.20 -30.43 -20.74
CA LEU A 495 14.59 -29.57 -21.76
C LEU A 495 14.52 -28.11 -21.28
N MET A 496 14.10 -27.88 -20.04
CA MET A 496 14.12 -26.56 -19.40
C MET A 496 15.53 -25.97 -19.38
N ALA A 497 16.53 -26.76 -18.95
CA ALA A 497 17.92 -26.32 -18.94
C ALA A 497 18.41 -25.94 -20.34
N GLY A 498 18.05 -26.73 -21.37
CA GLY A 498 18.36 -26.41 -22.77
C GLY A 498 17.73 -25.10 -23.24
N VAL A 499 16.45 -24.86 -22.94
CA VAL A 499 15.79 -23.59 -23.30
C VAL A 499 16.38 -22.42 -22.51
N ILE A 500 16.67 -22.59 -21.21
CA ILE A 500 17.35 -21.57 -20.40
C ILE A 500 18.71 -21.22 -21.00
N LEU A 501 19.48 -22.21 -21.45
CA LEU A 501 20.76 -21.98 -22.12
C LEU A 501 20.60 -21.15 -23.40
N VAL A 502 19.59 -21.45 -24.22
CA VAL A 502 19.29 -20.64 -25.42
C VAL A 502 18.96 -19.20 -25.03
N TYR A 503 18.15 -18.96 -23.99
CA TYR A 503 17.86 -17.61 -23.52
C TYR A 503 19.05 -16.93 -22.85
N ALA A 504 19.95 -17.68 -22.21
CA ALA A 504 21.19 -17.15 -21.66
C ALA A 504 22.13 -16.66 -22.78
N LEU A 505 22.11 -17.32 -23.94
CA LEU A 505 22.88 -16.93 -25.11
C LEU A 505 22.26 -15.77 -25.91
N PHE A 506 20.92 -15.68 -25.98
CA PHE A 506 20.23 -14.78 -26.91
C PHE A 506 19.20 -13.81 -26.30
N GLY A 507 18.80 -13.96 -25.03
CA GLY A 507 17.58 -13.36 -24.49
C GLY A 507 17.69 -12.70 -23.12
N GLN A 508 18.89 -12.27 -22.71
CA GLN A 508 19.16 -11.62 -21.41
C GLN A 508 18.60 -12.40 -20.22
N MET A 509 19.31 -13.47 -19.82
CA MET A 509 18.96 -14.27 -18.64
C MET A 509 19.81 -13.86 -17.44
N THR A 510 19.15 -13.43 -16.36
CA THR A 510 19.81 -13.04 -15.10
C THR A 510 19.69 -14.16 -14.05
N PRO A 511 20.63 -14.26 -13.08
CA PRO A 511 20.64 -15.36 -12.10
C PRO A 511 19.38 -15.47 -11.22
N ASP A 512 18.75 -14.34 -10.91
CA ASP A 512 17.48 -14.22 -10.21
C ASP A 512 16.32 -14.87 -10.98
N ILE A 513 16.26 -14.72 -12.32
CA ILE A 513 15.25 -15.40 -13.16
C ILE A 513 15.44 -16.91 -13.08
N VAL A 514 16.68 -17.39 -13.21
CA VAL A 514 17.00 -18.82 -13.13
C VAL A 514 16.63 -19.38 -11.76
N ALA A 515 16.93 -18.65 -10.68
CA ALA A 515 16.54 -19.03 -9.32
C ALA A 515 15.01 -19.12 -9.16
N ALA A 516 14.26 -18.14 -9.69
CA ALA A 516 12.80 -18.17 -9.66
C ALA A 516 12.23 -19.35 -10.45
N ILE A 517 12.75 -19.63 -11.65
CA ILE A 517 12.38 -20.80 -12.45
C ILE A 517 12.66 -22.10 -11.68
N ALA A 518 13.79 -22.20 -11.00
CA ALA A 518 14.13 -23.38 -10.18
C ALA A 518 13.16 -23.58 -9.02
N PHE A 519 12.79 -22.52 -8.29
CA PHE A 519 11.78 -22.60 -7.24
C PHE A 519 10.42 -23.02 -7.79
N PHE A 520 9.99 -22.45 -8.91
CA PHE A 520 8.75 -22.87 -9.56
C PHE A 520 8.78 -24.32 -10.04
N ALA A 521 9.89 -24.78 -10.61
CA ALA A 521 10.09 -26.17 -11.03
C ALA A 521 10.00 -27.14 -9.84
N LEU A 522 10.55 -26.76 -8.68
CA LEU A 522 10.40 -27.51 -7.43
C LEU A 522 8.95 -27.49 -6.94
N GLY A 523 8.30 -26.32 -6.96
CA GLY A 523 6.89 -26.16 -6.59
C GLY A 523 5.94 -26.99 -7.46
N MET A 524 6.29 -27.20 -8.73
CA MET A 524 5.52 -28.01 -9.68
C MET A 524 5.36 -29.47 -9.22
N VAL A 525 6.34 -30.03 -8.50
CA VAL A 525 6.27 -31.39 -7.93
C VAL A 525 5.10 -31.52 -6.94
N PHE A 526 4.90 -30.52 -6.10
CA PHE A 526 3.80 -30.51 -5.14
C PHE A 526 2.47 -30.13 -5.81
N SER A 527 2.51 -29.20 -6.76
CA SER A 527 1.35 -28.78 -7.55
C SER A 527 0.73 -29.94 -8.34
N MET A 528 1.55 -30.78 -8.98
CA MET A 528 1.07 -31.93 -9.76
C MET A 528 0.40 -33.01 -8.90
N VAL A 529 0.82 -33.14 -7.63
CA VAL A 529 0.21 -34.04 -6.63
C VAL A 529 -1.11 -33.47 -6.14
N ALA A 530 -1.13 -32.19 -5.74
CA ALA A 530 -2.35 -31.48 -5.33
C ALA A 530 -3.44 -31.51 -6.41
N ASP A 531 -3.05 -31.35 -7.67
CA ASP A 531 -3.96 -31.46 -8.82
C ASP A 531 -4.55 -32.87 -8.96
N GLY A 532 -3.74 -33.92 -8.77
CA GLY A 532 -4.21 -35.31 -8.78
C GLY A 532 -5.24 -35.58 -7.68
N PHE A 533 -5.02 -35.05 -6.48
CA PHE A 533 -6.00 -35.14 -5.39
C PHE A 533 -7.28 -34.36 -5.69
N SER A 534 -7.15 -33.16 -6.26
CA SER A 534 -8.30 -32.33 -6.67
C SER A 534 -9.16 -33.05 -7.71
N ALA A 535 -8.53 -33.70 -8.70
CA ALA A 535 -9.22 -34.51 -9.71
C ALA A 535 -10.03 -35.66 -9.10
N LEU A 536 -9.54 -36.29 -8.02
CA LEU A 536 -10.31 -37.29 -7.29
C LEU A 536 -11.50 -36.67 -6.55
N PHE A 537 -11.33 -35.53 -5.88
CA PHE A 537 -12.47 -34.86 -5.26
C PHE A 537 -13.55 -34.48 -6.28
N TYR A 538 -13.15 -34.03 -7.48
CA TYR A 538 -14.09 -33.81 -8.58
C TYR A 538 -14.80 -35.11 -9.01
N ALA A 539 -14.07 -36.22 -9.12
CA ALA A 539 -14.66 -37.53 -9.47
C ALA A 539 -15.61 -38.09 -8.41
N TYR A 540 -15.41 -37.71 -7.15
CA TYR A 540 -16.28 -38.07 -6.03
C TYR A 540 -17.40 -37.05 -5.79
N GLU A 541 -17.55 -36.05 -6.67
CA GLU A 541 -18.55 -34.97 -6.59
C GLU A 541 -18.43 -34.09 -5.33
N LYS A 542 -17.22 -34.01 -4.76
CA LYS A 542 -16.88 -33.26 -3.53
C LYS A 542 -16.06 -32.01 -3.85
N MET A 543 -16.61 -31.15 -4.71
CA MET A 543 -15.90 -29.99 -5.30
C MET A 543 -15.59 -28.88 -4.27
N GLU A 544 -16.27 -28.88 -3.13
CA GLU A 544 -16.08 -27.94 -2.04
C GLU A 544 -14.69 -28.01 -1.41
N TYR A 545 -14.07 -29.20 -1.35
CA TYR A 545 -12.72 -29.33 -0.76
C TYR A 545 -11.65 -28.68 -1.63
N PRO A 546 -11.51 -29.01 -2.94
CA PRO A 546 -10.57 -28.31 -3.80
C PRO A 546 -10.80 -26.80 -3.84
N ALA A 547 -12.07 -26.34 -3.85
CA ALA A 547 -12.39 -24.92 -3.84
C ALA A 547 -11.92 -24.22 -2.55
N ALA A 548 -12.17 -24.82 -1.38
CA ALA A 548 -11.71 -24.28 -0.09
C ALA A 548 -10.18 -24.26 0.00
N ILE A 549 -9.50 -25.33 -0.45
CA ILE A 549 -8.03 -25.37 -0.44
C ILE A 549 -7.43 -24.39 -1.44
N ALA A 550 -8.07 -24.13 -2.58
CA ALA A 550 -7.64 -23.07 -3.48
C ALA A 550 -7.67 -21.70 -2.79
N THR A 551 -8.68 -21.43 -1.96
CA THR A 551 -8.73 -20.21 -1.14
C THR A 551 -7.63 -20.18 -0.09
N VAL A 552 -7.40 -21.26 0.66
CA VAL A 552 -6.27 -21.35 1.62
C VAL A 552 -4.93 -21.13 0.93
N THR A 553 -4.74 -21.70 -0.26
CA THR A 553 -3.52 -21.58 -1.06
C THR A 553 -3.34 -20.14 -1.55
N ALA A 554 -4.40 -19.50 -2.05
CA ALA A 554 -4.38 -18.10 -2.48
C ALA A 554 -4.01 -17.19 -1.30
N LEU A 555 -4.61 -17.40 -0.14
CA LEU A 555 -4.30 -16.65 1.08
C LEU A 555 -2.85 -16.85 1.51
N THR A 556 -2.37 -18.10 1.56
CA THR A 556 -0.98 -18.41 1.90
C THR A 556 -0.02 -17.70 0.95
N ARG A 557 -0.28 -17.79 -0.35
CA ARG A 557 0.51 -17.15 -1.41
C ARG A 557 0.53 -15.63 -1.26
N VAL A 558 -0.62 -15.01 -1.00
CA VAL A 558 -0.71 -13.55 -0.85
C VAL A 558 -0.09 -13.08 0.46
N SER A 559 -0.42 -13.70 1.59
CA SER A 559 0.12 -13.30 2.90
C SER A 559 1.64 -13.42 2.98
N LEU A 560 2.18 -14.57 2.57
CA LEU A 560 3.62 -14.79 2.55
C LEU A 560 4.28 -14.04 1.38
N GLY A 561 3.58 -13.87 0.26
CA GLY A 561 4.08 -13.14 -0.91
C GLY A 561 4.29 -11.66 -0.61
N VAL A 562 3.33 -11.01 0.05
CA VAL A 562 3.51 -9.63 0.49
C VAL A 562 4.62 -9.54 1.53
N LEU A 563 4.69 -10.47 2.49
CA LEU A 563 5.79 -10.49 3.46
C LEU A 563 7.16 -10.61 2.77
N ALA A 564 7.31 -11.49 1.78
CA ALA A 564 8.53 -11.64 1.01
C ALA A 564 8.92 -10.35 0.26
N LEU A 565 7.94 -9.67 -0.35
CA LEU A 565 8.16 -8.38 -1.01
C LEU A 565 8.59 -7.29 -0.02
N LEU A 566 7.98 -7.24 1.17
CA LEU A 566 8.31 -6.27 2.21
C LEU A 566 9.69 -6.50 2.83
N LEU A 567 10.14 -7.76 2.89
CA LEU A 567 11.49 -8.13 3.33
C LEU A 567 12.56 -7.92 2.25
N GLY A 568 12.19 -7.42 1.07
CA GLY A 568 13.13 -7.16 -0.02
C GLY A 568 13.60 -8.41 -0.76
N TRP A 569 12.93 -9.56 -0.60
CA TRP A 569 13.29 -10.80 -1.33
C TRP A 569 12.87 -10.79 -2.80
N GLY A 570 12.22 -9.71 -3.24
CA GLY A 570 11.82 -9.49 -4.63
C GLY A 570 10.92 -10.59 -5.19
N PHE A 571 10.97 -10.79 -6.50
CA PHE A 571 10.16 -11.81 -7.17
C PHE A 571 10.68 -13.24 -6.96
N VAL A 572 11.96 -13.41 -6.60
CA VAL A 572 12.52 -14.72 -6.24
C VAL A 572 11.86 -15.23 -4.95
N GLY A 573 11.66 -14.34 -3.98
CA GLY A 573 10.88 -14.63 -2.77
C GLY A 573 9.45 -15.10 -3.11
N LEU A 574 8.79 -14.49 -4.10
CA LEU A 574 7.46 -14.91 -4.56
C LEU A 574 7.46 -16.33 -5.16
N ALA A 575 8.53 -16.70 -5.88
CA ALA A 575 8.69 -18.06 -6.38
C ALA A 575 8.86 -19.06 -5.23
N GLY A 576 9.66 -18.72 -4.21
CA GLY A 576 9.80 -19.52 -2.99
C GLY A 576 8.49 -19.70 -2.22
N VAL A 577 7.70 -18.62 -2.08
CA VAL A 577 6.36 -18.65 -1.47
C VAL A 577 5.42 -19.60 -2.23
N SER A 578 5.54 -19.66 -3.56
CA SER A 578 4.73 -20.57 -4.37
C SER A 578 5.03 -22.05 -4.07
N VAL A 579 6.27 -22.39 -3.71
CA VAL A 579 6.63 -23.74 -3.22
C VAL A 579 5.89 -24.05 -1.93
N VAL A 580 5.97 -23.15 -0.95
CA VAL A 580 5.30 -23.31 0.35
C VAL A 580 3.79 -23.48 0.16
N ALA A 581 3.16 -22.63 -0.66
CA ALA A 581 1.74 -22.70 -0.95
C ALA A 581 1.34 -24.05 -1.59
N ASN A 582 2.14 -24.56 -2.53
CA ASN A 582 1.91 -25.86 -3.16
C ASN A 582 2.10 -27.04 -2.20
N VAL A 583 3.10 -26.97 -1.29
CA VAL A 583 3.32 -27.98 -0.24
C VAL A 583 2.12 -28.03 0.69
N VAL A 584 1.63 -26.87 1.17
CA VAL A 584 0.44 -26.78 2.02
C VAL A 584 -0.77 -27.37 1.31
N SER A 585 -1.00 -27.00 0.04
CA SER A 585 -2.12 -27.53 -0.76
C SER A 585 -2.07 -29.05 -0.89
N ALA A 586 -0.91 -29.61 -1.27
CA ALA A 586 -0.73 -31.05 -1.43
C ALA A 586 -0.91 -31.81 -0.11
N ALA A 587 -0.35 -31.29 1.00
CA ALA A 587 -0.46 -31.90 2.31
C ALA A 587 -1.91 -31.91 2.82
N VAL A 588 -2.60 -30.78 2.77
CA VAL A 588 -3.98 -30.66 3.27
C VAL A 588 -4.95 -31.48 2.41
N LEU A 589 -4.85 -31.41 1.08
CA LEU A 589 -5.66 -32.25 0.20
C LEU A 589 -5.39 -33.74 0.41
N GLY A 590 -4.13 -34.13 0.64
CA GLY A 590 -3.77 -35.51 0.95
C GLY A 590 -4.42 -36.02 2.23
N VAL A 591 -4.38 -35.23 3.31
CA VAL A 591 -5.05 -35.55 4.58
C VAL A 591 -6.56 -35.67 4.40
N LEU A 592 -7.17 -34.71 3.68
CA LEU A 592 -8.61 -34.74 3.40
C LEU A 592 -9.01 -35.93 2.54
N LEU A 593 -8.18 -36.31 1.57
CA LEU A 593 -8.43 -37.45 0.70
C LEU A 593 -8.44 -38.76 1.50
N VAL A 594 -7.49 -38.91 2.42
CA VAL A 594 -7.43 -40.05 3.36
C VAL A 594 -8.67 -40.10 4.25
N LYS A 595 -9.16 -38.95 4.70
CA LYS A 595 -10.31 -38.85 5.61
C LYS A 595 -11.65 -39.08 4.91
N HIS A 596 -11.83 -38.58 3.69
CA HIS A 596 -13.13 -38.48 3.04
C HIS A 596 -13.31 -39.35 1.80
N CYS A 597 -12.25 -39.96 1.26
CA CYS A 597 -12.32 -40.80 0.06
C CYS A 597 -11.68 -42.17 0.29
N PHE A 598 -10.35 -42.26 0.24
CA PHE A 598 -9.60 -43.50 0.43
C PHE A 598 -8.12 -43.22 0.75
N ARG A 599 -7.41 -44.23 1.25
CA ARG A 599 -5.96 -44.15 1.48
C ARG A 599 -5.19 -44.39 0.17
N PRO A 600 -4.42 -43.40 -0.32
CA PRO A 600 -3.62 -43.55 -1.53
C PRO A 600 -2.56 -44.64 -1.36
N ARG A 601 -2.38 -45.48 -2.38
CA ARG A 601 -1.28 -46.45 -2.45
C ARG A 601 -0.47 -46.20 -3.72
N PRO A 602 0.87 -46.18 -3.64
CA PRO A 602 1.69 -46.09 -4.84
C PRO A 602 1.57 -47.40 -5.63
N THR A 603 0.91 -47.32 -6.78
CA THR A 603 0.75 -48.44 -7.71
C THR A 603 1.16 -48.00 -9.10
N TRP A 604 1.94 -48.82 -9.80
CA TRP A 604 2.40 -48.56 -11.16
C TRP A 604 2.13 -49.76 -12.05
N GLU A 605 1.46 -49.54 -13.18
CA GLU A 605 1.22 -50.55 -14.19
C GLU A 605 1.52 -49.96 -15.58
N ARG A 606 2.54 -50.51 -16.25
CA ARG A 606 3.02 -49.99 -17.55
C ARG A 606 1.92 -49.95 -18.61
N GLY A 607 1.05 -50.96 -18.64
CA GLY A 607 -0.07 -51.05 -19.60
C GLY A 607 -1.06 -49.90 -19.42
N THR A 608 -1.50 -49.67 -18.19
CA THR A 608 -2.37 -48.55 -17.81
C THR A 608 -1.72 -47.21 -18.16
N GLY A 609 -0.43 -47.03 -17.85
CA GLY A 609 0.30 -45.80 -18.16
C GLY A 609 0.34 -45.48 -19.66
N ARG A 610 0.63 -46.47 -20.50
CA ARG A 610 0.68 -46.29 -21.97
C ARG A 610 -0.69 -45.91 -22.55
N TRP A 611 -1.76 -46.55 -22.06
CA TRP A 611 -3.13 -46.23 -22.44
C TRP A 611 -3.53 -44.81 -22.00
N MET A 612 -3.18 -44.40 -20.78
CA MET A 612 -3.48 -43.06 -20.26
C MET A 612 -2.79 -41.97 -21.09
N MET A 613 -1.51 -42.16 -21.45
CA MET A 613 -0.77 -41.22 -22.29
C MET A 613 -1.41 -41.10 -23.68
N GLY A 614 -1.73 -42.23 -24.35
CA GLY A 614 -2.38 -42.20 -25.66
C GLY A 614 -3.75 -41.53 -25.64
N THR A 615 -4.55 -41.78 -24.59
CA THR A 615 -5.89 -41.20 -24.44
C THR A 615 -5.86 -39.72 -24.06
N SER A 616 -4.85 -39.29 -23.30
CA SER A 616 -4.73 -37.89 -22.84
C SER A 616 -3.95 -36.99 -23.80
N PHE A 617 -3.24 -37.55 -24.77
CA PHE A 617 -2.45 -36.78 -25.74
C PHE A 617 -3.25 -35.69 -26.47
N PRO A 618 -4.46 -35.94 -27.00
CA PRO A 618 -5.27 -34.89 -27.62
C PRO A 618 -5.66 -33.77 -26.63
N LEU A 619 -5.90 -34.12 -25.36
CA LEU A 619 -6.22 -33.14 -24.32
C LEU A 619 -5.01 -32.25 -23.99
N MET A 620 -3.82 -32.85 -23.93
CA MET A 620 -2.56 -32.12 -23.75
C MET A 620 -2.32 -31.14 -24.91
N ILE A 621 -2.44 -31.60 -26.16
CA ILE A 621 -2.25 -30.74 -27.34
C ILE A 621 -3.27 -29.60 -27.35
N ASN A 622 -4.53 -29.88 -27.01
CA ASN A 622 -5.54 -28.82 -26.92
C ASN A 622 -5.17 -27.74 -25.89
N HIS A 623 -4.69 -28.12 -24.70
CA HIS A 623 -4.24 -27.16 -23.69
C HIS A 623 -2.97 -26.42 -24.09
N LEU A 624 -2.03 -27.11 -24.75
CA LEU A 624 -0.82 -26.49 -25.26
C LEU A 624 -1.14 -25.45 -26.34
N LEU A 625 -1.98 -25.80 -27.32
CA LEU A 625 -2.38 -24.89 -28.39
C LEU A 625 -3.15 -23.67 -27.85
N ALA A 626 -4.06 -23.87 -26.90
CA ALA A 626 -4.75 -22.76 -26.25
C ALA A 626 -3.78 -21.82 -25.52
N SER A 627 -2.78 -22.38 -24.84
CA SER A 627 -1.80 -21.57 -24.09
C SER A 627 -0.80 -20.85 -24.99
N VAL A 628 -0.34 -21.51 -26.05
CA VAL A 628 0.46 -20.91 -27.12
C VAL A 628 -0.31 -19.75 -27.76
N PHE A 629 -1.57 -19.96 -28.12
CA PHE A 629 -2.38 -18.93 -28.77
C PHE A 629 -2.48 -17.64 -27.94
N PHE A 630 -2.61 -17.73 -26.61
CA PHE A 630 -2.79 -16.57 -25.75
C PHE A 630 -1.50 -15.96 -25.17
N ARG A 631 -0.39 -16.72 -25.10
CA ARG A 631 0.80 -16.34 -24.29
C ARG A 631 2.16 -16.52 -24.97
N ILE A 632 2.21 -16.95 -26.24
CA ILE A 632 3.48 -17.16 -26.95
C ILE A 632 4.24 -15.84 -27.16
N ASP A 633 3.49 -14.75 -27.27
CA ASP A 633 3.98 -13.37 -27.38
C ASP A 633 5.03 -12.99 -26.32
N VAL A 634 4.83 -13.34 -25.05
CA VAL A 634 5.78 -12.99 -23.97
C VAL A 634 7.14 -13.66 -24.16
N LEU A 635 7.18 -14.89 -24.70
CA LEU A 635 8.44 -15.58 -24.99
C LEU A 635 9.25 -14.87 -26.08
N PHE A 636 8.58 -14.21 -27.03
CA PHE A 636 9.21 -13.40 -28.06
C PHE A 636 9.55 -11.98 -27.58
N LEU A 637 8.70 -11.37 -26.75
CA LEU A 637 8.91 -10.01 -26.25
C LEU A 637 10.17 -9.89 -25.40
N LYS A 638 10.47 -10.89 -24.55
CA LYS A 638 11.66 -10.88 -23.68
C LYS A 638 12.97 -10.61 -24.45
N PRO A 639 13.34 -11.39 -25.49
CA PRO A 639 14.55 -11.12 -26.27
C PRO A 639 14.43 -9.91 -27.19
N MET A 640 13.23 -9.55 -27.66
CA MET A 640 13.05 -8.46 -28.63
C MET A 640 13.01 -7.06 -28.01
N LYS A 641 12.48 -6.95 -26.78
CA LYS A 641 12.11 -5.67 -26.15
C LYS A 641 12.53 -5.56 -24.68
N GLY A 642 13.10 -6.60 -24.09
CA GLY A 642 13.57 -6.58 -22.70
C GLY A 642 12.46 -6.73 -21.65
N ASP A 643 12.84 -6.66 -20.38
CA ASP A 643 11.97 -6.96 -19.24
C ASP A 643 10.84 -5.96 -19.03
N ILE A 644 11.11 -4.67 -19.17
CA ILE A 644 10.13 -3.59 -18.91
C ILE A 644 8.88 -3.76 -19.77
N VAL A 645 9.06 -4.03 -21.07
CA VAL A 645 7.93 -4.23 -22.00
C VAL A 645 7.15 -5.50 -21.64
N VAL A 646 7.83 -6.56 -21.20
CA VAL A 646 7.17 -7.77 -20.68
C VAL A 646 6.36 -7.44 -19.42
N GLY A 647 6.85 -6.55 -18.56
CA GLY A 647 6.14 -6.05 -17.37
C GLY A 647 4.86 -5.31 -17.72
N TYR A 648 4.91 -4.34 -18.65
CA TYR A 648 3.73 -3.62 -19.12
C TYR A 648 2.69 -4.57 -19.76
N TYR A 649 3.17 -5.50 -20.58
CA TYR A 649 2.32 -6.51 -21.20
C TYR A 649 1.65 -7.40 -20.15
N GLY A 650 2.42 -7.86 -19.16
CA GLY A 650 1.93 -8.64 -18.03
C GLY A 650 0.86 -7.91 -17.20
N ALA A 651 1.04 -6.61 -16.97
CA ALA A 651 0.06 -5.78 -16.25
C ALA A 651 -1.27 -5.68 -17.00
N ALA A 652 -1.23 -5.46 -18.33
CA ALA A 652 -2.43 -5.43 -19.16
C ALA A 652 -3.21 -6.75 -19.12
N TYR A 653 -2.50 -7.89 -19.18
CA TYR A 653 -3.13 -9.22 -19.11
C TYR A 653 -3.84 -9.50 -17.78
N LYS A 654 -3.50 -8.82 -16.67
CA LYS A 654 -4.22 -9.00 -15.40
C LYS A 654 -5.70 -8.64 -15.51
N TYR A 655 -6.02 -7.59 -16.26
CA TYR A 655 -7.41 -7.19 -16.53
C TYR A 655 -8.13 -8.19 -17.42
N VAL A 656 -7.46 -8.65 -18.48
CA VAL A 656 -8.02 -9.65 -19.40
C VAL A 656 -8.30 -10.98 -18.66
N ASP A 657 -7.32 -11.48 -17.89
CA ASP A 657 -7.44 -12.69 -17.08
C ASP A 657 -8.51 -12.57 -15.98
N GLY A 658 -8.80 -11.34 -15.53
CA GLY A 658 -9.89 -11.02 -14.62
C GLY A 658 -11.26 -11.14 -15.28
N LEU A 659 -11.42 -10.65 -16.51
CA LEU A 659 -12.69 -10.64 -17.24
C LEU A 659 -13.11 -12.02 -17.75
N LEU A 660 -12.14 -12.92 -18.02
CA LEU A 660 -12.42 -14.29 -18.50
C LEU A 660 -13.23 -15.16 -17.52
N ILE A 661 -13.38 -14.73 -16.27
CA ILE A 661 -14.25 -15.38 -15.28
C ILE A 661 -15.73 -15.38 -15.69
N ILE A 662 -16.17 -14.32 -16.37
CA ILE A 662 -17.57 -14.13 -16.78
C ILE A 662 -17.99 -15.22 -17.78
N PRO A 663 -17.33 -15.38 -18.96
CA PRO A 663 -17.72 -16.40 -19.92
C PRO A 663 -17.55 -17.81 -19.37
N GLN A 664 -16.54 -18.05 -18.52
CA GLN A 664 -16.33 -19.36 -17.91
C GLN A 664 -17.52 -19.78 -17.05
N TYR A 665 -17.98 -18.95 -16.12
CA TYR A 665 -19.12 -19.31 -15.27
C TYR A 665 -20.45 -19.31 -15.98
N PHE A 666 -20.64 -18.38 -16.90
CA PHE A 666 -21.84 -18.36 -17.71
C PHE A 666 -21.98 -19.68 -18.49
N THR A 667 -20.88 -20.15 -19.08
CA THR A 667 -20.84 -21.44 -19.78
C THR A 667 -21.12 -22.61 -18.83
N GLN A 668 -20.50 -22.62 -17.64
CA GLN A 668 -20.75 -23.68 -16.64
C GLN A 668 -22.22 -23.71 -16.18
N ALA A 669 -22.84 -22.55 -15.96
CA ALA A 669 -24.23 -22.46 -15.52
C ALA A 669 -25.24 -22.93 -16.58
N ILE A 670 -24.95 -22.67 -17.86
CA ILE A 670 -25.83 -23.02 -18.98
C ILE A 670 -25.56 -24.44 -19.50
N PHE A 671 -24.38 -25.00 -19.26
CA PHE A 671 -24.00 -26.32 -19.75
C PHE A 671 -25.02 -27.44 -19.44
N PRO A 672 -25.57 -27.59 -18.21
CA PRO A 672 -26.57 -28.61 -17.93
C PRO A 672 -27.85 -28.47 -18.76
N LEU A 673 -28.29 -27.22 -19.00
CA LEU A 673 -29.45 -26.91 -19.83
C LEU A 673 -29.21 -27.37 -21.27
N MET A 674 -28.02 -27.06 -21.80
CA MET A 674 -27.62 -27.43 -23.15
C MET A 674 -27.50 -28.95 -23.31
N SER A 675 -26.92 -29.63 -22.32
CA SER A 675 -26.79 -31.09 -22.32
C SER A 675 -28.16 -31.79 -22.36
N ARG A 676 -29.14 -31.29 -21.59
CA ARG A 676 -30.52 -31.82 -21.60
C ARG A 676 -31.23 -31.63 -22.95
N TYR A 677 -31.05 -30.48 -23.59
CA TYR A 677 -31.66 -30.24 -24.91
C TYR A 677 -30.97 -30.98 -26.06
N ALA A 678 -29.68 -31.34 -25.90
CA ALA A 678 -28.92 -32.05 -26.93
C ALA A 678 -29.49 -33.45 -27.25
N THR A 679 -30.14 -34.12 -26.28
CA THR A 679 -30.71 -35.46 -26.48
C THR A 679 -32.14 -35.44 -27.01
N SER A 680 -32.90 -34.36 -26.81
CA SER A 680 -34.37 -34.39 -26.94
C SER A 680 -35.01 -33.18 -27.65
N ALA A 681 -34.30 -32.05 -27.83
CA ALA A 681 -34.88 -30.82 -28.37
C ALA A 681 -33.86 -29.91 -29.07
N ARG A 682 -33.49 -30.23 -30.32
CA ARG A 682 -32.49 -29.50 -31.12
C ARG A 682 -32.81 -28.01 -31.29
N ASP A 683 -34.08 -27.65 -31.50
CA ASP A 683 -34.48 -26.24 -31.65
C ASP A 683 -34.32 -25.45 -30.35
N SER A 684 -34.62 -26.07 -29.22
CA SER A 684 -34.40 -25.46 -27.90
C SER A 684 -32.93 -25.31 -27.58
N LEU A 685 -32.08 -26.25 -28.02
CA LEU A 685 -30.62 -26.14 -27.94
C LEU A 685 -30.11 -24.94 -28.74
N LEU A 686 -30.53 -24.80 -30.01
CA LEU A 686 -30.12 -23.67 -30.86
C LEU A 686 -30.56 -22.33 -30.28
N ARG A 687 -31.81 -22.23 -29.80
CA ARG A 687 -32.30 -21.02 -29.11
C ARG A 687 -31.47 -20.68 -27.88
N ALA A 688 -31.18 -21.65 -27.04
CA ALA A 688 -30.35 -21.46 -25.84
C ALA A 688 -28.91 -21.07 -26.21
N TYR A 689 -28.33 -21.64 -27.27
CA TYR A 689 -27.01 -21.27 -27.79
C TYR A 689 -26.97 -19.81 -28.28
N VAL A 690 -27.92 -19.41 -29.12
CA VAL A 690 -28.00 -18.05 -29.67
C VAL A 690 -28.25 -17.03 -28.56
N LEU A 691 -29.12 -17.34 -27.59
CA LEU A 691 -29.34 -16.49 -26.42
C LEU A 691 -28.05 -16.33 -25.60
N SER A 692 -27.34 -17.43 -25.34
CA SER A 692 -26.06 -17.44 -24.62
C SER A 692 -25.03 -16.54 -25.30
N LEU A 693 -24.89 -16.68 -26.62
CA LEU A 693 -23.95 -15.89 -27.41
C LEU A 693 -24.35 -14.40 -27.44
N ARG A 694 -25.65 -14.09 -27.59
CA ARG A 694 -26.15 -12.71 -27.51
C ARG A 694 -25.85 -12.06 -26.15
N LEU A 695 -26.12 -12.76 -25.05
CA LEU A 695 -25.86 -12.25 -23.70
C LEU A 695 -24.36 -11.99 -23.48
N LEU A 696 -23.49 -12.90 -23.92
CA LEU A 696 -22.04 -12.69 -23.85
C LEU A 696 -21.57 -11.52 -24.71
N LEU A 697 -22.11 -11.36 -25.94
CA LEU A 697 -21.75 -10.25 -26.82
C LEU A 697 -22.23 -8.89 -26.29
N ILE A 698 -23.41 -8.83 -25.66
CA ILE A 698 -23.93 -7.61 -25.01
C ILE A 698 -22.97 -7.13 -23.92
N ILE A 699 -22.22 -8.02 -23.27
CA ILE A 699 -21.22 -7.67 -22.26
C ILE A 699 -19.85 -7.41 -22.92
N ALA A 700 -19.42 -8.30 -23.82
CA ALA A 700 -18.08 -8.25 -24.41
C ALA A 700 -17.86 -7.02 -25.29
N LEU A 701 -18.84 -6.61 -26.11
CA LEU A 701 -18.68 -5.49 -27.03
C LEU A 701 -18.52 -4.14 -26.30
N PRO A 702 -19.36 -3.77 -25.31
CA PRO A 702 -19.15 -2.55 -24.54
C PRO A 702 -17.84 -2.56 -23.75
N VAL A 703 -17.46 -3.71 -23.17
CA VAL A 703 -16.18 -3.82 -22.44
C VAL A 703 -15.01 -3.62 -23.41
N ALA A 704 -15.01 -4.27 -24.57
CA ALA A 704 -13.97 -4.12 -25.58
C ALA A 704 -13.88 -2.68 -26.12
N ALA A 705 -15.02 -2.04 -26.39
CA ALA A 705 -15.08 -0.67 -26.89
C ALA A 705 -14.71 0.37 -25.82
N GLY A 706 -15.13 0.17 -24.56
CA GLY A 706 -14.92 1.10 -23.45
C GLY A 706 -13.51 1.06 -22.85
N THR A 707 -12.87 -0.13 -22.82
CA THR A 707 -11.58 -0.33 -22.16
C THR A 707 -10.48 0.64 -22.66
N PRO A 708 -10.31 0.90 -23.97
CA PRO A 708 -9.31 1.86 -24.45
C PRO A 708 -9.47 3.27 -23.87
N PHE A 709 -10.70 3.75 -23.66
CA PHE A 709 -10.98 5.08 -23.12
C PHE A 709 -10.64 5.22 -21.64
N ILE A 710 -10.70 4.11 -20.89
CA ILE A 710 -10.39 4.07 -19.45
C ILE A 710 -9.03 3.44 -19.15
N ALA A 711 -8.28 3.01 -20.16
CA ALA A 711 -7.06 2.22 -20.03
C ALA A 711 -6.00 2.91 -19.15
N ARG A 712 -5.82 4.23 -19.31
CA ARG A 712 -4.90 5.01 -18.48
C ARG A 712 -5.26 4.91 -16.99
N GLY A 713 -6.54 5.08 -16.66
CA GLY A 713 -7.03 4.95 -15.28
C GLY A 713 -6.85 3.53 -14.74
N LEU A 714 -7.11 2.51 -15.56
CA LEU A 714 -6.92 1.11 -15.18
C LEU A 714 -5.44 0.80 -14.88
N ILE A 715 -4.50 1.29 -15.67
CA ILE A 715 -3.07 1.05 -15.42
C ILE A 715 -2.61 1.79 -14.15
N LEU A 716 -2.99 3.06 -13.96
CA LEU A 716 -2.66 3.82 -12.75
C LEU A 716 -3.20 3.17 -11.46
N VAL A 717 -4.29 2.41 -11.55
CA VAL A 717 -4.78 1.61 -10.42
C VAL A 717 -3.78 0.51 -10.05
N LEU A 718 -3.13 -0.15 -11.02
CA LEU A 718 -2.15 -1.20 -10.77
C LEU A 718 -0.78 -0.71 -10.31
N GLY A 719 -0.46 0.56 -10.53
CA GLY A 719 0.86 1.14 -10.23
C GLY A 719 1.37 1.94 -11.40
#